data_AF-A0AAD8ZTL6-F1
#
_entry.id   AF-A0AAD8ZTL6-F1
#
_cell.length_a   1.000
_cell.length_b   1.000
_cell.length_c   1.000
_cell.angle_alpha   90.00
_cell.angle_beta   90.00
_cell.angle_gamma   90.00
#
_symmetry.space_group_name_H-M   'P 1'
#
loop_
_entity.id
_entity.type
_entity.pdbx_description
1 polymer ?
#
loop_
_entity_poly.entity_id
_entity_poly.type
_entity_poly.pdbx_seq_one_letter_code
_entity_poly.pdbx_strand_id
1 'polypeptide(L)'
;MTVACTDGARGGWRMEVLPEVEPEMEGAEQEEAGEDEGLWDLQELEEMLSRVHVAPRAPHLLEPDPGVDQREWPSSYRENSSQENLLLAMAENVRCQYAHLYPDRRPLFLCPENECGVKKFVSTTLRPTLLPIPELYHWQGCASVVSDFLSLELLDPPIDLPKQLRSPTWVLKTQRGSCFDFSTLLCSLLLGAGYDAYCVSGYAVKEMCLLNQSHQECPLLRPSISEEVAEQKQEVRRYSAKAPRDLRRYSVKAPRDLRSSFELRQAEACAVQLRTQQDTQGLREESESPPPDPLYGLRIHCWVLVLPGNREVPDSFFIEPLTGQSYPTTSNQFLGIECIWNQQNYWVNMQDCRFGCAEMTYDLGDPVKWEYLLCSSMCQSLLLVPDTKRQHETEDEDEEEEAKEEQKVFHMPPSWVMKIHISREDMENRCPGGRKLIRYRKATVEMFAPYLLKNGLVRKLTTYDDLDCTQANTVTEWYRHRHDQLQQRELNKASSVTLEQFNPGRSYALKSHRYVTLLSETERQMDFYSHARPDSLARRVETPCEMTETFDSRPDFLYYRHVVFSKRVGTNSPGGTPEQRPVQKPVLPGLTLPGTWKVVERFHRDRSKPAAQDVAERVFLLSEDRIQVTYHREEDRIIPAWQNFVKPHNVGTSQIPHAFTPQMVSTFQVDPSEKPCKNLLLYETLMALMKEEENVLIRIRESENEVRAILAAREQEESTIELQISIYDTARNEKAGHHREELERTAEEERLRREEEKELDVLAPFLARHGDPESLTREQALQIRADCLSHLKQRLISRANRIQSCFEKETQELQQKQLWYQKNEPTMTKDDEDSYLSYCSDALFRIEVLKLRLSRKCETQA
;
A
#
# COMPACT_ATOMS: atom_id res chain seq x y z
N MET A 1 -60.66 -0.07 43.14
CA MET A 1 -61.90 -0.62 42.55
C MET A 1 -61.50 -1.94 41.90
N THR A 2 -61.57 -3.05 42.66
CA THR A 2 -62.67 -4.05 42.67
C THR A 2 -62.57 -5.04 41.49
N VAL A 3 -61.90 -6.21 41.63
CA VAL A 3 -62.34 -7.50 42.27
C VAL A 3 -63.09 -8.38 41.23
N ALA A 4 -62.88 -9.69 41.03
CA ALA A 4 -62.41 -10.85 41.84
C ALA A 4 -61.38 -11.75 41.06
N CYS A 5 -60.55 -12.68 41.57
CA CYS A 5 -60.64 -13.78 42.58
C CYS A 5 -61.61 -14.92 42.12
N THR A 6 -61.31 -16.23 42.04
CA THR A 6 -60.52 -17.25 42.81
C THR A 6 -60.35 -18.55 41.97
N ASP A 7 -59.60 -19.64 42.29
CA ASP A 7 -58.27 -19.88 42.93
C ASP A 7 -57.86 -21.40 42.80
N GLY A 8 -56.57 -21.75 42.98
CA GLY A 8 -56.01 -23.11 43.23
C GLY A 8 -55.84 -24.13 42.06
N ALA A 9 -55.04 -25.22 42.17
CA ALA A 9 -53.91 -25.57 43.06
C ALA A 9 -53.18 -26.91 42.63
N ARG A 10 -51.87 -27.04 42.92
CA ARG A 10 -51.03 -28.28 43.10
C ARG A 10 -50.59 -29.16 41.89
N GLY A 11 -49.35 -29.70 42.02
CA GLY A 11 -48.83 -30.92 41.35
C GLY A 11 -47.72 -30.67 40.30
N GLY A 12 -46.62 -31.45 40.19
CA GLY A 12 -46.13 -32.56 41.02
C GLY A 12 -45.46 -33.71 40.23
N TRP A 13 -44.12 -33.71 40.14
CA TRP A 13 -43.16 -34.80 39.80
C TRP A 13 -43.63 -36.20 39.33
N ARG A 14 -43.10 -36.65 38.17
CA ARG A 14 -42.48 -37.98 37.82
C ARG A 14 -42.24 -38.01 36.29
N MET A 15 -41.18 -38.57 35.68
CA MET A 15 -40.19 -39.63 35.99
C MET A 15 -40.73 -41.07 35.90
N GLU A 16 -40.46 -41.74 34.77
CA GLU A 16 -40.55 -43.19 34.57
C GLU A 16 -39.34 -43.70 33.76
N VAL A 17 -38.91 -44.94 34.05
CA VAL A 17 -37.62 -45.55 33.65
C VAL A 17 -37.81 -47.08 33.56
N LEU A 18 -37.50 -47.67 32.39
CA LEU A 18 -37.16 -49.11 32.09
C LEU A 18 -38.17 -50.21 32.53
N PRO A 19 -38.26 -51.38 31.84
CA PRO A 19 -37.23 -52.47 31.72
C PRO A 19 -36.92 -52.87 30.25
N GLU A 20 -35.88 -53.63 29.83
CA GLU A 20 -34.99 -54.70 30.36
C GLU A 20 -35.33 -56.13 29.83
N VAL A 21 -34.29 -56.99 29.68
CA VAL A 21 -34.23 -58.46 29.35
C VAL A 21 -34.19 -58.84 27.85
N GLU A 22 -33.03 -59.14 27.21
CA GLU A 22 -32.12 -60.34 27.24
C GLU A 22 -32.47 -61.51 26.27
N PRO A 23 -31.55 -62.46 25.92
CA PRO A 23 -31.30 -62.84 24.52
C PRO A 23 -31.49 -64.34 24.17
N GLU A 24 -31.32 -64.70 22.89
CA GLU A 24 -31.13 -66.10 22.45
C GLU A 24 -29.96 -66.25 21.47
N MET A 25 -29.20 -67.34 21.64
CA MET A 25 -28.24 -67.88 20.66
C MET A 25 -28.71 -69.25 20.21
N GLU A 26 -28.72 -69.52 18.91
CA GLU A 26 -28.48 -70.86 18.35
C GLU A 26 -27.50 -70.72 17.18
N GLY A 27 -26.66 -71.73 16.97
CA GLY A 27 -25.58 -71.70 15.97
C GLY A 27 -25.61 -72.90 15.04
N ALA A 28 -24.88 -72.80 13.94
CA ALA A 28 -24.49 -73.92 13.09
C ALA A 28 -23.13 -73.63 12.45
N GLU A 29 -22.24 -74.62 12.47
CA GLU A 29 -20.92 -74.57 11.82
C GLU A 29 -21.05 -74.94 10.33
N GLN A 30 -20.30 -74.27 9.44
CA GLN A 30 -19.65 -74.91 8.28
C GLN A 30 -18.58 -74.01 7.64
N GLU A 31 -17.60 -74.64 6.99
CA GLU A 31 -16.37 -74.03 6.46
C GLU A 31 -16.47 -73.63 4.97
N GLU A 32 -15.43 -72.95 4.51
CA GLU A 32 -14.94 -72.75 3.13
C GLU A 32 -15.55 -71.66 2.21
N ALA A 33 -14.64 -70.74 1.86
CA ALA A 33 -14.33 -70.23 0.52
C ALA A 33 -15.31 -69.31 -0.25
N GLY A 34 -14.74 -68.25 -0.84
CA GLY A 34 -15.28 -67.62 -2.05
C GLY A 34 -15.36 -66.10 -2.01
N GLU A 35 -14.50 -65.47 -2.80
CA GLU A 35 -14.55 -64.09 -3.27
C GLU A 35 -15.96 -63.65 -3.74
N ASP A 36 -16.40 -62.42 -3.38
CA ASP A 36 -16.96 -61.37 -4.28
C ASP A 36 -17.80 -60.31 -3.51
N GLU A 37 -17.13 -59.39 -2.81
CA GLU A 37 -17.74 -58.14 -2.30
C GLU A 37 -16.90 -56.94 -2.75
N GLY A 38 -17.10 -56.49 -3.99
CA GLY A 38 -16.41 -55.31 -4.53
C GLY A 38 -17.16 -54.50 -5.59
N LEU A 39 -18.40 -54.89 -5.94
CA LEU A 39 -19.12 -54.32 -7.09
C LEU A 39 -20.32 -53.43 -6.76
N TRP A 40 -20.78 -53.39 -5.51
CA TRP A 40 -21.97 -52.61 -5.13
C TRP A 40 -21.67 -51.16 -4.72
N ASP A 41 -20.49 -50.87 -4.16
CA ASP A 41 -20.12 -49.53 -3.68
C ASP A 41 -19.92 -48.48 -4.80
N LEU A 42 -19.48 -48.92 -5.98
CA LEU A 42 -19.14 -47.98 -7.08
C LEU A 42 -20.38 -47.29 -7.67
N GLN A 43 -21.52 -47.98 -7.75
CA GLN A 43 -22.75 -47.38 -8.26
C GLN A 43 -23.39 -46.39 -7.27
N GLU A 44 -23.34 -46.66 -5.96
CA GLU A 44 -23.79 -45.67 -4.97
C GLU A 44 -22.89 -44.42 -4.95
N LEU A 45 -21.58 -44.58 -5.10
CA LEU A 45 -20.64 -43.44 -5.21
C LEU A 45 -20.89 -42.58 -6.46
N GLU A 46 -21.12 -43.20 -7.62
CA GLU A 46 -21.43 -42.50 -8.87
C GLU A 46 -22.80 -41.80 -8.79
N GLU A 47 -23.81 -42.43 -8.17
CA GLU A 47 -25.11 -41.79 -7.95
C GLU A 47 -25.03 -40.65 -6.91
N MET A 48 -24.24 -40.79 -5.85
CA MET A 48 -23.97 -39.71 -4.89
C MET A 48 -23.28 -38.51 -5.54
N LEU A 49 -22.26 -38.72 -6.39
CA LEU A 49 -21.59 -37.66 -7.14
C LEU A 49 -22.57 -36.91 -8.06
N SER A 50 -23.51 -37.62 -8.70
CA SER A 50 -24.52 -37.00 -9.59
C SER A 50 -25.51 -36.07 -8.87
N ARG A 51 -25.74 -36.28 -7.56
CA ARG A 51 -26.74 -35.55 -6.76
C ARG A 51 -26.19 -34.28 -6.12
N VAL A 52 -24.88 -34.03 -6.15
CA VAL A 52 -24.22 -32.86 -5.53
C VAL A 52 -24.25 -31.64 -6.47
N HIS A 53 -25.43 -31.03 -6.62
CA HIS A 53 -25.57 -29.70 -7.21
C HIS A 53 -25.24 -28.60 -6.17
N VAL A 54 -23.95 -28.33 -5.97
CA VAL A 54 -23.52 -27.12 -5.25
C VAL A 54 -23.73 -25.90 -6.16
N ALA A 55 -24.79 -25.13 -5.91
CA ALA A 55 -25.02 -23.88 -6.63
C ALA A 55 -24.01 -22.79 -6.20
N PRO A 56 -23.11 -22.31 -7.07
CA PRO A 56 -22.20 -21.24 -6.73
C PRO A 56 -22.93 -19.89 -6.81
N ARG A 57 -23.39 -19.35 -5.68
CA ARG A 57 -23.80 -17.95 -5.59
C ARG A 57 -22.60 -17.02 -5.41
N ALA A 58 -21.81 -16.90 -6.48
CA ALA A 58 -20.86 -15.81 -6.68
C ALA A 58 -21.32 -15.01 -7.91
N PRO A 59 -21.63 -13.70 -7.79
CA PRO A 59 -22.08 -12.88 -8.92
C PRO A 59 -20.89 -12.42 -9.77
N HIS A 60 -20.20 -13.37 -10.40
CA HIS A 60 -19.31 -13.12 -11.53
C HIS A 60 -19.96 -13.74 -12.76
N LEU A 61 -20.53 -12.89 -13.60
CA LEU A 61 -20.98 -13.28 -14.93
C LEU A 61 -19.75 -13.79 -15.68
N LEU A 62 -19.70 -15.10 -15.93
CA LEU A 62 -18.70 -15.70 -16.80
C LEU A 62 -18.99 -15.22 -18.22
N GLU A 63 -18.36 -14.12 -18.61
CA GLU A 63 -18.28 -13.73 -20.02
C GLU A 63 -17.57 -14.85 -20.80
N PRO A 64 -18.07 -15.21 -22.00
CA PRO A 64 -17.47 -16.26 -22.81
C PRO A 64 -16.02 -15.93 -23.14
N ASP A 65 -15.19 -16.97 -23.28
CA ASP A 65 -13.76 -16.88 -23.55
C ASP A 65 -13.51 -15.86 -24.71
N PRO A 66 -12.83 -14.72 -24.45
CA PRO A 66 -12.61 -13.73 -25.48
C PRO A 66 -11.79 -14.39 -26.59
N GLY A 67 -12.38 -14.52 -27.78
CA GLY A 67 -11.79 -15.25 -28.90
C GLY A 67 -10.50 -14.61 -29.41
N VAL A 68 -9.38 -14.89 -28.74
CA VAL A 68 -8.04 -14.47 -29.16
C VAL A 68 -7.72 -15.19 -30.47
N ASP A 69 -7.52 -14.43 -31.55
CA ASP A 69 -7.17 -15.03 -32.83
C ASP A 69 -5.83 -15.77 -32.71
N GLN A 70 -5.89 -17.11 -32.85
CA GLN A 70 -4.74 -17.99 -32.74
C GLN A 70 -3.64 -17.68 -33.78
N ARG A 71 -3.95 -16.87 -34.79
CA ARG A 71 -3.00 -16.38 -35.80
C ARG A 71 -2.04 -15.32 -35.26
N GLU A 72 -2.41 -14.59 -34.21
CA GLU A 72 -1.56 -13.55 -33.60
C GLU A 72 -0.29 -14.12 -32.95
N TRP A 73 -0.30 -15.39 -32.53
CA TRP A 73 0.83 -16.00 -31.82
C TRP A 73 2.02 -16.34 -32.74
N PRO A 74 3.26 -16.40 -32.23
CA PRO A 74 4.41 -16.89 -32.97
C PRO A 74 4.30 -18.38 -33.37
N SER A 75 5.12 -18.83 -34.32
CA SER A 75 5.17 -20.25 -34.71
C SER A 75 5.56 -21.19 -33.56
N SER A 76 6.37 -20.74 -32.59
CA SER A 76 6.75 -21.55 -31.41
C SER A 76 5.55 -21.98 -30.54
N TYR A 77 4.40 -21.32 -30.67
CA TYR A 77 3.17 -21.67 -29.97
C TYR A 77 2.36 -22.73 -30.74
N ARG A 78 2.49 -22.74 -32.07
CA ARG A 78 1.71 -23.60 -32.98
C ARG A 78 2.46 -24.84 -33.48
N GLU A 79 3.77 -24.88 -33.29
CA GLU A 79 4.66 -25.92 -33.80
C GLU A 79 5.71 -26.32 -32.75
N ASN A 80 6.22 -27.54 -32.86
CA ASN A 80 7.32 -28.06 -32.06
C ASN A 80 8.59 -28.19 -32.91
N SER A 81 9.70 -27.65 -32.40
CA SER A 81 11.03 -27.87 -32.97
C SER A 81 11.45 -29.34 -32.90
N SER A 82 12.47 -29.73 -33.67
CA SER A 82 13.03 -31.09 -33.63
C SER A 82 13.51 -31.50 -32.23
N GLN A 83 14.07 -30.57 -31.45
CA GLN A 83 14.52 -30.80 -30.08
C GLN A 83 13.33 -30.95 -29.10
N GLU A 84 12.27 -30.15 -29.25
CA GLU A 84 11.04 -30.33 -28.47
C GLU A 84 10.36 -31.67 -28.78
N ASN A 85 10.28 -32.07 -30.05
CA ASN A 85 9.70 -33.37 -30.43
C ASN A 85 10.50 -34.56 -29.84
N LEU A 86 11.82 -34.45 -29.77
CA LEU A 86 12.66 -35.46 -29.11
C LEU A 86 12.43 -35.48 -27.59
N LEU A 87 12.32 -34.33 -26.93
CA LEU A 87 11.96 -34.25 -25.51
C LEU A 87 10.56 -34.83 -25.23
N LEU A 88 9.56 -34.57 -26.09
CA LEU A 88 8.22 -35.13 -25.95
C LEU A 88 8.24 -36.67 -26.08
N ALA A 89 9.06 -37.22 -26.98
CA ALA A 89 9.25 -38.67 -27.10
C ALA A 89 9.94 -39.28 -25.86
N MET A 90 10.94 -38.59 -25.29
CA MET A 90 11.57 -38.99 -24.02
C MET A 90 10.55 -38.97 -22.86
N ALA A 91 9.78 -37.89 -22.72
CA ALA A 91 8.77 -37.75 -21.69
C ALA A 91 7.65 -38.79 -21.81
N GLU A 92 7.22 -39.14 -23.03
CA GLU A 92 6.23 -40.19 -23.27
C GLU A 92 6.78 -41.59 -22.90
N ASN A 93 8.07 -41.86 -23.15
CA ASN A 93 8.73 -43.09 -22.70
C ASN A 93 8.76 -43.17 -21.16
N VAL A 94 9.17 -42.09 -20.48
CA VAL A 94 9.14 -41.99 -19.01
C VAL A 94 7.72 -42.17 -18.47
N ARG A 95 6.71 -41.53 -19.09
CA ARG A 95 5.30 -41.69 -18.71
C ARG A 95 4.83 -43.15 -18.79
N CYS A 96 5.21 -43.86 -19.85
CA CYS A 96 4.88 -45.28 -20.02
C CYS A 96 5.59 -46.18 -19.00
N GLN A 97 6.88 -45.93 -18.73
CA GLN A 97 7.64 -46.69 -17.72
C GLN A 97 7.08 -46.46 -16.31
N TYR A 98 6.85 -45.20 -15.94
CA TYR A 98 6.30 -44.82 -14.65
C TYR A 98 4.91 -45.45 -14.41
N ALA A 99 4.01 -45.39 -15.41
CA ALA A 99 2.69 -46.02 -15.30
C ALA A 99 2.73 -47.56 -15.24
N HIS A 100 3.82 -48.19 -15.72
CA HIS A 100 4.02 -49.63 -15.62
C HIS A 100 4.62 -50.05 -14.27
N LEU A 101 5.57 -49.26 -13.74
CA LEU A 101 6.24 -49.53 -12.45
C LEU A 101 5.37 -49.15 -11.24
N TYR A 102 4.55 -48.11 -11.38
CA TYR A 102 3.76 -47.52 -10.29
C TYR A 102 2.28 -47.37 -10.70
N PRO A 103 1.56 -48.50 -10.97
CA PRO A 103 0.18 -48.47 -11.48
C PRO A 103 -0.82 -47.79 -10.54
N ASP A 104 -0.56 -47.80 -9.23
CA ASP A 104 -1.43 -47.20 -8.20
C ASP A 104 -1.20 -45.69 -8.02
N ARG A 105 -0.16 -45.10 -8.65
CA ARG A 105 0.12 -43.65 -8.57
C ARG A 105 -0.62 -42.87 -9.65
N ARG A 106 -0.94 -41.60 -9.36
CA ARG A 106 -1.54 -40.70 -10.34
C ARG A 106 -0.58 -40.45 -11.52
N PRO A 107 -1.11 -40.21 -12.75
CA PRO A 107 -0.29 -39.85 -13.90
C PRO A 107 0.53 -38.58 -13.67
N LEU A 108 1.75 -38.53 -14.23
CA LEU A 108 2.63 -37.36 -14.13
C LEU A 108 2.20 -36.22 -15.07
N PHE A 109 2.23 -34.98 -14.56
CA PHE A 109 1.97 -33.78 -15.35
C PHE A 109 3.19 -33.38 -16.19
N LEU A 110 3.33 -33.97 -17.38
CA LEU A 110 4.53 -33.82 -18.24
C LEU A 110 4.30 -32.95 -19.49
N CYS A 111 3.25 -33.26 -20.26
CA CYS A 111 3.06 -32.78 -21.63
C CYS A 111 1.62 -32.26 -21.92
N PRO A 112 1.12 -31.26 -21.17
CA PRO A 112 -0.19 -30.65 -21.44
C PRO A 112 -0.24 -29.95 -22.80
N GLU A 113 -1.45 -29.68 -23.29
CA GLU A 113 -1.67 -28.82 -24.46
C GLU A 113 -1.59 -27.33 -24.09
N ASN A 114 -1.07 -26.49 -24.97
CA ASN A 114 -1.12 -25.03 -24.80
C ASN A 114 -2.42 -24.43 -25.38
N GLU A 115 -2.54 -23.10 -25.35
CA GLU A 115 -3.65 -22.33 -25.93
C GLU A 115 -3.88 -22.54 -27.45
N CYS A 116 -2.94 -23.18 -28.16
CA CYS A 116 -3.05 -23.53 -29.58
C CYS A 116 -3.29 -25.04 -29.81
N GLY A 117 -3.52 -25.83 -28.76
CA GLY A 117 -3.73 -27.28 -28.85
C GLY A 117 -2.44 -28.08 -29.12
N VAL A 118 -1.27 -27.48 -28.90
CA VAL A 118 0.03 -28.14 -29.12
C VAL A 118 0.56 -28.66 -27.79
N LYS A 119 0.92 -29.95 -27.75
CA LYS A 119 1.56 -30.55 -26.58
C LYS A 119 2.95 -29.92 -26.37
N LYS A 120 3.16 -29.37 -25.17
CA LYS A 120 4.41 -28.74 -24.73
C LYS A 120 4.85 -29.36 -23.40
N PHE A 121 6.16 -29.52 -23.23
CA PHE A 121 6.72 -30.03 -21.97
C PHE A 121 6.68 -28.93 -20.90
N VAL A 122 6.25 -29.24 -19.67
CA VAL A 122 5.96 -28.20 -18.65
C VAL A 122 7.16 -27.28 -18.33
N SER A 123 8.39 -27.80 -18.32
CA SER A 123 9.60 -26.99 -18.10
C SER A 123 9.87 -25.98 -19.21
N THR A 124 9.46 -26.24 -20.46
CA THR A 124 9.67 -25.28 -21.56
C THR A 124 8.60 -24.18 -21.60
N THR A 125 7.53 -24.30 -20.82
CA THR A 125 6.56 -23.22 -20.59
C THR A 125 7.08 -22.15 -19.62
N LEU A 126 8.05 -22.48 -18.75
CA LEU A 126 8.69 -21.53 -17.85
C LEU A 126 9.61 -20.58 -18.60
N ARG A 127 9.42 -19.27 -18.42
CA ARG A 127 10.16 -18.22 -19.12
C ARG A 127 10.85 -17.24 -18.16
N PRO A 128 12.05 -17.58 -17.63
CA PRO A 128 12.83 -16.69 -16.77
C PRO A 128 12.95 -15.28 -17.37
N THR A 129 12.32 -14.30 -16.73
CA THR A 129 12.27 -12.92 -17.24
C THR A 129 12.41 -11.91 -16.11
N LEU A 130 13.50 -11.13 -16.14
CA LEU A 130 13.67 -9.97 -15.27
C LEU A 130 13.01 -8.74 -15.92
N LEU A 131 12.01 -8.16 -15.26
CA LEU A 131 11.35 -6.92 -15.68
C LEU A 131 12.02 -5.70 -15.02
N PRO A 132 12.07 -4.52 -15.66
CA PRO A 132 12.67 -3.30 -15.09
C PRO A 132 11.74 -2.62 -14.04
N ILE A 133 11.21 -3.42 -13.11
CA ILE A 133 10.21 -3.04 -12.10
C ILE A 133 10.77 -3.48 -10.74
N PRO A 134 11.26 -2.57 -9.87
CA PRO A 134 11.97 -2.94 -8.64
C PRO A 134 11.17 -3.83 -7.67
N GLU A 135 9.85 -3.70 -7.65
CA GLU A 135 8.96 -4.55 -6.85
C GLU A 135 9.09 -6.03 -7.20
N LEU A 136 9.33 -6.35 -8.48
CA LEU A 136 9.49 -7.73 -8.98
C LEU A 136 10.91 -8.30 -8.79
N TYR A 137 11.76 -7.65 -7.99
CA TYR A 137 13.06 -8.21 -7.57
C TYR A 137 12.97 -9.00 -6.27
N HIS A 138 11.88 -8.84 -5.53
CA HIS A 138 11.61 -9.52 -4.26
C HIS A 138 10.47 -10.52 -4.43
N TRP A 139 10.57 -11.70 -3.83
CA TRP A 139 9.57 -12.76 -4.02
C TRP A 139 8.17 -12.31 -3.56
N GLN A 140 8.09 -11.48 -2.51
CA GLN A 140 6.84 -10.91 -2.00
C GLN A 140 6.14 -10.05 -3.06
N GLY A 141 6.90 -9.25 -3.82
CA GLY A 141 6.35 -8.39 -4.87
C GLY A 141 5.89 -9.20 -6.07
N CYS A 142 6.66 -10.21 -6.49
CA CYS A 142 6.22 -11.16 -7.51
C CYS A 142 4.92 -11.88 -7.11
N ALA A 143 4.86 -12.39 -5.88
CA ALA A 143 3.72 -13.13 -5.36
C ALA A 143 2.47 -12.25 -5.22
N SER A 144 2.60 -11.05 -4.66
CA SER A 144 1.50 -10.07 -4.58
C SER A 144 0.99 -9.70 -5.97
N VAL A 145 1.87 -9.32 -6.90
CA VAL A 145 1.47 -8.93 -8.26
C VAL A 145 0.74 -10.07 -8.98
N VAL A 146 1.24 -11.30 -8.94
CA VAL A 146 0.54 -12.44 -9.57
C VAL A 146 -0.82 -12.70 -8.92
N SER A 147 -0.88 -12.71 -7.59
CA SER A 147 -2.13 -12.99 -6.86
C SER A 147 -3.21 -11.93 -7.08
N ASP A 148 -2.83 -10.66 -7.26
CA ASP A 148 -3.75 -9.55 -7.48
C ASP A 148 -4.14 -9.39 -8.95
N PHE A 149 -3.21 -9.64 -9.87
CA PHE A 149 -3.40 -9.39 -11.31
C PHE A 149 -4.30 -10.42 -12.01
N LEU A 150 -4.43 -11.62 -11.46
CA LEU A 150 -5.14 -12.73 -12.10
C LEU A 150 -6.45 -13.11 -11.39
N SER A 151 -7.44 -13.53 -12.16
CA SER A 151 -8.65 -14.21 -11.69
C SER A 151 -8.48 -15.73 -11.78
N LEU A 152 -8.83 -16.43 -10.70
CA LEU A 152 -8.78 -17.89 -10.64
C LEU A 152 -9.87 -18.53 -11.51
N GLU A 153 -9.45 -19.47 -12.36
CA GLU A 153 -10.29 -20.47 -12.99
C GLU A 153 -10.11 -21.80 -12.26
N LEU A 154 -11.21 -22.36 -11.74
CA LEU A 154 -11.16 -23.61 -10.98
C LEU A 154 -10.93 -24.81 -11.90
N LEU A 155 -10.20 -25.81 -11.39
CA LEU A 155 -10.09 -27.11 -12.03
C LEU A 155 -11.43 -27.84 -11.97
N ASP A 156 -11.91 -28.30 -13.13
CA ASP A 156 -13.15 -29.07 -13.26
C ASP A 156 -12.91 -30.34 -14.10
N PRO A 157 -12.92 -31.54 -13.49
CA PRO A 157 -13.07 -31.81 -12.06
C PRO A 157 -11.81 -31.46 -11.24
N PRO A 158 -11.91 -31.19 -9.93
CA PRO A 158 -10.78 -30.74 -9.08
C PRO A 158 -9.80 -31.85 -8.67
N ILE A 159 -9.99 -33.09 -9.16
CA ILE A 159 -9.17 -34.28 -8.87
C ILE A 159 -8.31 -34.72 -10.06
N ASP A 160 -8.51 -34.12 -11.23
CA ASP A 160 -7.79 -34.45 -12.46
C ASP A 160 -6.77 -33.36 -12.80
N LEU A 161 -5.67 -33.75 -13.43
CA LEU A 161 -4.68 -32.81 -13.95
C LEU A 161 -5.29 -31.97 -15.08
N PRO A 162 -4.99 -30.67 -15.17
CA PRO A 162 -5.53 -29.83 -16.22
C PRO A 162 -5.07 -30.31 -17.59
N LYS A 163 -5.99 -30.43 -18.55
CA LYS A 163 -5.67 -30.86 -19.92
C LYS A 163 -4.78 -29.84 -20.66
N GLN A 164 -4.84 -28.59 -20.23
CA GLN A 164 -4.10 -27.48 -20.82
C GLN A 164 -3.26 -26.73 -19.78
N LEU A 165 -2.12 -26.20 -20.22
CA LEU A 165 -1.29 -25.27 -19.47
C LEU A 165 -1.06 -24.03 -20.36
N ARG A 166 -1.59 -22.89 -19.95
CA ARG A 166 -1.55 -21.66 -20.74
C ARG A 166 -0.21 -20.96 -20.58
N SER A 167 0.29 -20.35 -21.66
CA SER A 167 1.53 -19.60 -21.56
C SER A 167 1.40 -18.39 -20.62
N PRO A 168 2.45 -18.01 -19.89
CA PRO A 168 2.53 -16.72 -19.19
C PRO A 168 2.08 -15.51 -20.02
N THR A 169 2.27 -15.54 -21.34
CA THR A 169 1.83 -14.46 -22.25
C THR A 169 0.31 -14.45 -22.46
N TRP A 170 -0.32 -15.62 -22.57
CA TRP A 170 -1.79 -15.73 -22.64
C TRP A 170 -2.42 -15.28 -21.32
N VAL A 171 -1.91 -15.80 -20.20
CA VAL A 171 -2.37 -15.53 -18.82
C VAL A 171 -2.32 -14.03 -18.51
N LEU A 172 -1.26 -13.33 -18.92
CA LEU A 172 -1.16 -11.88 -18.76
C LEU A 172 -2.12 -11.10 -19.67
N LYS A 173 -2.43 -11.59 -20.88
CA LYS A 173 -3.34 -10.94 -21.84
C LYS A 173 -4.81 -11.11 -21.45
N THR A 174 -5.20 -12.23 -20.85
CA THR A 174 -6.58 -12.52 -20.43
C THR A 174 -6.84 -12.24 -18.95
N GLN A 175 -5.78 -12.10 -18.15
CA GLN A 175 -5.81 -11.97 -16.69
C GLN A 175 -6.58 -13.11 -15.97
N ARG A 176 -6.58 -14.31 -16.56
CA ARG A 176 -7.30 -15.50 -16.10
C ARG A 176 -6.39 -16.73 -16.14
N GLY A 177 -6.61 -17.68 -15.23
CA GLY A 177 -5.93 -18.98 -15.27
C GLY A 177 -6.15 -19.84 -14.03
N SER A 178 -5.71 -21.09 -14.11
CA SER A 178 -5.71 -22.07 -13.02
C SER A 178 -4.53 -21.89 -12.06
N CYS A 179 -4.51 -22.63 -10.94
CA CYS A 179 -3.37 -22.66 -10.02
C CYS A 179 -2.03 -23.06 -10.70
N PHE A 180 -2.07 -23.85 -11.79
CA PHE A 180 -0.89 -24.20 -12.58
C PHE A 180 -0.40 -23.01 -13.42
N ASP A 181 -1.30 -22.23 -14.00
CA ASP A 181 -0.98 -21.05 -14.80
C ASP A 181 -0.40 -19.93 -13.92
N PHE A 182 -1.02 -19.70 -12.77
CA PHE A 182 -0.53 -18.81 -11.70
C PHE A 182 0.88 -19.20 -11.24
N SER A 183 1.11 -20.48 -10.92
CA SER A 183 2.43 -20.99 -10.51
C SER A 183 3.48 -20.82 -11.61
N THR A 184 3.11 -21.10 -12.87
CA THR A 184 4.01 -21.01 -14.02
C THR A 184 4.43 -19.56 -14.30
N LEU A 185 3.51 -18.59 -14.17
CA LEU A 185 3.84 -17.17 -14.24
C LEU A 185 4.74 -16.75 -13.08
N LEU A 186 4.37 -17.09 -11.83
CA LEU A 186 5.13 -16.71 -10.63
C LEU A 186 6.56 -17.28 -10.66
N CYS A 187 6.70 -18.57 -10.93
CA CYS A 187 8.00 -19.25 -11.05
C CYS A 187 8.85 -18.62 -12.16
N SER A 188 8.26 -18.29 -13.31
CA SER A 188 8.97 -17.58 -14.40
C SER A 188 9.51 -16.20 -13.99
N LEU A 189 8.79 -15.45 -13.14
CA LEU A 189 9.26 -14.18 -12.59
C LEU A 189 10.36 -14.37 -11.54
N LEU A 190 10.19 -15.34 -10.63
CA LEU A 190 11.17 -15.65 -9.57
C LEU A 190 12.50 -16.16 -10.14
N LEU A 191 12.45 -17.05 -11.13
CA LEU A 191 13.61 -17.51 -11.89
C LEU A 191 14.28 -16.36 -12.65
N GLY A 192 13.49 -15.44 -13.20
CA GLY A 192 13.98 -14.19 -13.82
C GLY A 192 14.69 -13.28 -12.83
N ALA A 193 14.19 -13.20 -11.60
CA ALA A 193 14.83 -12.51 -10.49
C ALA A 193 16.04 -13.28 -9.90
N GLY A 194 16.27 -14.55 -10.29
CA GLY A 194 17.40 -15.35 -9.83
C GLY A 194 17.19 -16.04 -8.47
N TYR A 195 15.94 -16.27 -8.06
CA TYR A 195 15.64 -17.26 -7.01
C TYR A 195 15.77 -18.67 -7.60
N ASP A 196 16.14 -19.65 -6.78
CA ASP A 196 16.01 -21.06 -7.17
C ASP A 196 14.58 -21.53 -6.89
N ALA A 197 13.74 -21.53 -7.94
CA ALA A 197 12.30 -21.68 -7.82
C ALA A 197 11.76 -22.78 -8.74
N TYR A 198 10.76 -23.51 -8.24
CA TYR A 198 10.18 -24.69 -8.87
C TYR A 198 8.66 -24.60 -8.81
N CYS A 199 7.98 -24.90 -9.91
CA CYS A 199 6.56 -25.25 -9.84
C CYS A 199 6.43 -26.62 -9.17
N VAL A 200 5.39 -26.78 -8.35
CA VAL A 200 5.10 -27.98 -7.56
C VAL A 200 3.70 -28.45 -7.91
N SER A 201 3.54 -29.70 -8.35
CA SER A 201 2.22 -30.33 -8.50
C SER A 201 2.02 -31.37 -7.41
N GLY A 202 0.88 -31.29 -6.74
CA GLY A 202 0.55 -32.15 -5.61
C GLY A 202 -0.87 -31.88 -5.10
N TYR A 203 -1.06 -32.09 -3.81
CA TYR A 203 -2.38 -32.02 -3.16
C TYR A 203 -2.40 -30.93 -2.09
N ALA A 204 -3.52 -30.23 -1.97
CA ALA A 204 -3.71 -29.19 -0.96
C ALA A 204 -5.12 -29.24 -0.35
N VAL A 205 -5.30 -28.53 0.77
CA VAL A 205 -6.61 -28.40 1.41
C VAL A 205 -7.60 -27.61 0.53
N LYS A 206 -8.89 -27.95 0.66
CA LYS A 206 -10.02 -27.37 -0.09
C LYS A 206 -9.99 -25.85 -0.15
N GLU A 207 -9.68 -25.21 0.97
CA GLU A 207 -9.69 -23.76 1.13
C GLU A 207 -8.64 -23.09 0.23
N MET A 208 -7.48 -23.74 0.02
CA MET A 208 -6.45 -23.25 -0.91
C MET A 208 -6.89 -23.44 -2.36
N CYS A 209 -7.31 -24.65 -2.74
CA CYS A 209 -7.73 -24.97 -4.11
C CYS A 209 -8.89 -24.09 -4.60
N LEU A 210 -9.77 -23.64 -3.70
CA LEU A 210 -10.93 -22.80 -4.00
C LEU A 210 -10.68 -21.29 -3.73
N LEU A 211 -9.47 -20.89 -3.32
CA LEU A 211 -9.13 -19.53 -2.88
C LEU A 211 -10.07 -18.99 -1.76
N ASN A 212 -10.63 -19.89 -0.95
CA ASN A 212 -11.60 -19.55 0.08
C ASN A 212 -10.92 -19.08 1.37
N GLN A 213 -10.78 -17.77 1.52
CA GLN A 213 -10.17 -17.13 2.69
C GLN A 213 -11.17 -16.83 3.83
N SER A 214 -12.44 -17.24 3.73
CA SER A 214 -13.52 -16.80 4.64
C SER A 214 -13.35 -17.21 6.11
N HIS A 215 -12.52 -18.20 6.42
CA HIS A 215 -12.18 -18.60 7.79
C HIS A 215 -10.80 -18.08 8.26
N GLN A 216 -10.01 -17.47 7.36
CA GLN A 216 -8.71 -16.90 7.69
C GLN A 216 -8.84 -15.50 8.31
N GLU A 217 -8.00 -15.17 9.27
CA GLU A 217 -7.93 -13.80 9.80
C GLU A 217 -7.42 -12.81 8.75
N CYS A 218 -8.08 -11.66 8.63
CA CYS A 218 -7.65 -10.61 7.71
C CYS A 218 -6.25 -10.08 8.09
N PRO A 219 -5.26 -10.08 7.18
CA PRO A 219 -3.92 -9.56 7.46
C PRO A 219 -3.89 -8.10 7.92
N LEU A 220 -4.87 -7.28 7.50
CA LEU A 220 -4.99 -5.87 7.88
C LEU A 220 -5.44 -5.64 9.34
N LEU A 221 -5.95 -6.69 10.00
CA LEU A 221 -6.35 -6.65 11.42
C LEU A 221 -5.25 -7.14 12.36
N ARG A 222 -4.18 -7.76 11.82
CA ARG A 222 -3.02 -8.13 12.63
C ARG A 222 -2.30 -6.84 13.06
N PRO A 223 -1.93 -6.70 14.35
CA PRO A 223 -1.11 -5.57 14.77
C PRO A 223 0.18 -5.58 13.95
N SER A 224 0.47 -4.48 13.25
CA SER A 224 1.76 -4.31 12.60
C SER A 224 2.82 -4.28 13.70
N ILE A 225 3.54 -5.38 13.87
CA ILE A 225 4.72 -5.44 14.72
C ILE A 225 5.73 -4.49 14.09
N SER A 226 5.79 -3.28 14.63
CA SER A 226 6.89 -2.37 14.36
C SER A 226 8.11 -3.05 14.92
N GLU A 227 9.08 -3.41 14.07
CA GLU A 227 10.36 -3.96 14.49
C GLU A 227 11.23 -2.86 15.12
N GLU A 228 10.75 -2.29 16.23
CA GLU A 228 11.63 -1.73 17.22
C GLU A 228 12.42 -2.91 17.81
N VAL A 229 13.63 -3.10 17.29
CA VAL A 229 14.57 -4.11 17.74
C VAL A 229 14.95 -3.80 19.18
N ALA A 230 14.14 -4.31 20.11
CA ALA A 230 14.46 -4.33 21.52
C ALA A 230 15.64 -5.27 21.72
N GLU A 231 16.85 -4.70 21.78
CA GLU A 231 18.08 -5.41 22.12
C GLU A 231 17.92 -6.14 23.47
N GLN A 232 17.48 -7.40 23.42
CA GLN A 232 17.51 -8.28 24.57
C GLN A 232 18.98 -8.61 24.85
N LYS A 233 19.62 -7.78 25.68
CA LYS A 233 20.90 -8.11 26.30
C LYS A 233 20.76 -9.42 27.07
N GLN A 234 21.29 -10.50 26.49
CA GLN A 234 21.45 -11.77 27.18
C GLN A 234 22.34 -11.57 28.41
N GLU A 235 21.74 -11.53 29.60
CA GLU A 235 22.49 -11.72 30.84
C GLU A 235 23.02 -13.16 30.88
N VAL A 236 24.31 -13.31 30.59
CA VAL A 236 25.03 -14.58 30.73
C VAL A 236 25.09 -14.97 32.21
N ARG A 237 24.11 -15.78 32.65
CA ARG A 237 24.12 -16.43 33.97
C ARG A 237 25.27 -17.44 34.07
N ARG A 238 26.45 -16.97 34.47
CA ARG A 238 27.53 -17.83 34.96
C ARG A 238 27.12 -18.46 36.30
N TYR A 239 27.77 -19.59 36.62
CA TYR A 239 27.59 -20.42 37.81
C TYR A 239 26.38 -21.38 37.80
N SER A 240 26.56 -22.51 37.10
CA SER A 240 25.82 -23.74 37.37
C SER A 240 26.32 -24.38 38.67
N ALA A 241 25.57 -24.22 39.77
CA ALA A 241 25.84 -24.91 41.02
C ALA A 241 25.35 -26.37 40.95
N LYS A 242 26.23 -27.34 41.22
CA LYS A 242 25.87 -28.76 41.30
C LYS A 242 24.98 -29.02 42.52
N ALA A 243 23.98 -29.89 42.37
CA ALA A 243 23.06 -30.27 43.45
C ALA A 243 23.79 -30.91 44.65
N PRO A 244 23.54 -30.46 45.90
CA PRO A 244 24.06 -31.12 47.10
C PRO A 244 23.35 -32.46 47.34
N ARG A 245 24.11 -33.46 47.81
CA ARG A 245 23.56 -34.77 48.20
C ARG A 245 22.81 -34.68 49.54
N ASP A 246 21.79 -35.54 49.67
CA ASP A 246 20.88 -35.62 50.80
C ASP A 246 21.60 -35.98 52.12
N LEU A 247 21.51 -35.09 53.12
CA LEU A 247 21.88 -35.37 54.51
C LEU A 247 20.85 -34.76 55.46
N ARG A 248 19.82 -35.57 55.76
CA ARG A 248 18.77 -35.23 56.73
C ARG A 248 19.29 -35.15 58.17
N ARG A 249 19.60 -33.94 58.64
CA ARG A 249 19.38 -33.52 60.04
C ARG A 249 19.28 -32.00 60.13
N TYR A 250 18.41 -31.54 61.02
CA TYR A 250 17.99 -30.13 61.22
C TYR A 250 17.08 -29.57 60.10
N SER A 251 15.83 -29.30 60.46
CA SER A 251 14.85 -28.66 59.58
C SER A 251 15.14 -27.16 59.49
N VAL A 252 15.90 -26.75 58.49
CA VAL A 252 16.02 -25.33 58.10
C VAL A 252 14.65 -24.91 57.56
N LYS A 253 14.03 -23.88 58.17
CA LYS A 253 12.79 -23.29 57.62
C LYS A 253 13.09 -22.78 56.21
N ALA A 254 12.21 -23.11 55.26
CA ALA A 254 12.34 -22.64 53.88
C ALA A 254 12.56 -21.12 53.84
N PRO A 255 13.38 -20.60 52.91
CA PRO A 255 13.51 -19.16 52.71
C PRO A 255 12.12 -18.53 52.57
N ARG A 256 11.87 -17.44 53.29
CA ARG A 256 10.61 -16.70 53.12
C ARG A 256 10.53 -16.25 51.67
N ASP A 257 9.46 -16.62 50.99
CA ASP A 257 9.13 -16.05 49.70
C ASP A 257 8.91 -14.55 49.88
N LEU A 258 9.74 -13.75 49.21
CA LEU A 258 9.70 -12.28 49.30
C LEU A 258 8.78 -11.65 48.24
N ARG A 259 8.19 -12.47 47.36
CA ARG A 259 7.18 -12.01 46.40
C ARG A 259 5.92 -11.59 47.13
N SER A 260 5.32 -10.47 46.71
CA SER A 260 4.10 -10.00 47.34
C SER A 260 2.96 -10.99 47.12
N SER A 261 2.22 -11.34 48.18
CA SER A 261 1.03 -12.18 48.05
C SER A 261 -0.07 -11.52 47.20
N PHE A 262 0.02 -10.21 46.97
CA PHE A 262 -0.84 -9.49 46.04
C PHE A 262 -0.41 -9.73 44.59
N GLU A 263 0.88 -9.62 44.27
CA GLU A 263 1.44 -9.87 42.93
C GLU A 263 1.21 -11.32 42.49
N LEU A 264 1.41 -12.29 43.39
CA LEU A 264 1.12 -13.71 43.15
C LEU A 264 -0.36 -13.93 42.78
N ARG A 265 -1.30 -13.35 43.54
CA ARG A 265 -2.73 -13.45 43.23
C ARG A 265 -3.12 -12.72 41.95
N GLN A 266 -2.46 -11.60 41.63
CA GLN A 266 -2.70 -10.86 40.40
C GLN A 266 -2.19 -11.65 39.19
N ALA A 267 -1.01 -12.27 39.29
CA ALA A 267 -0.46 -13.16 38.26
C ALA A 267 -1.30 -14.43 38.09
N GLU A 268 -1.76 -15.06 39.17
CA GLU A 268 -2.69 -16.19 39.11
C GLU A 268 -4.04 -15.81 38.46
N ALA A 269 -4.60 -14.65 38.82
CA ALA A 269 -5.84 -14.15 38.21
C ALA A 269 -5.66 -13.86 36.71
N CYS A 270 -4.56 -13.24 36.30
CA CYS A 270 -4.24 -13.03 34.88
C CYS A 270 -4.00 -14.36 34.14
N ALA A 271 -3.34 -15.34 34.75
CA ALA A 271 -3.11 -16.65 34.14
C ALA A 271 -4.41 -17.46 34.00
N VAL A 272 -5.32 -17.39 34.97
CA VAL A 272 -6.66 -17.98 34.88
C VAL A 272 -7.49 -17.27 33.81
N GLN A 273 -7.48 -15.94 33.76
CA GLN A 273 -8.16 -15.18 32.70
C GLN A 273 -7.63 -15.53 31.30
N LEU A 274 -6.31 -15.66 31.13
CA LEU A 274 -5.69 -16.04 29.87
C LEU A 274 -6.12 -17.46 29.44
N ARG A 275 -6.12 -18.42 30.37
CA ARG A 275 -6.61 -19.79 30.09
C ARG A 275 -8.08 -19.80 29.71
N THR A 276 -8.94 -19.13 30.48
CA THR A 276 -10.37 -19.03 30.14
C THR A 276 -10.59 -18.34 28.78
N GLN A 277 -9.78 -17.34 28.42
CA GLN A 277 -9.81 -16.75 27.07
C GLN A 277 -9.39 -17.76 26.01
N GLN A 278 -8.29 -18.50 26.20
CA GLN A 278 -7.84 -19.56 25.29
C GLN A 278 -8.87 -20.68 25.14
N ASP A 279 -9.45 -21.17 26.23
CA ASP A 279 -10.47 -22.21 26.23
C ASP A 279 -11.74 -21.73 25.50
N THR A 280 -12.21 -20.50 25.76
CA THR A 280 -13.36 -19.92 25.05
C THR A 280 -13.07 -19.57 23.60
N GLN A 281 -11.81 -19.34 23.23
CA GLN A 281 -11.39 -19.16 21.84
C GLN A 281 -11.35 -20.49 21.10
N GLY A 282 -10.76 -21.54 21.68
CA GLY A 282 -10.75 -22.89 21.10
C GLY A 282 -12.15 -23.45 20.88
N LEU A 283 -13.03 -23.32 21.87
CA LEU A 283 -14.45 -23.71 21.75
C LEU A 283 -15.20 -22.95 20.64
N ARG A 284 -14.81 -21.70 20.36
CA ARG A 284 -15.37 -20.93 19.23
C ARG A 284 -14.79 -21.40 17.90
N GLU A 285 -13.48 -21.61 17.82
CA GLU A 285 -12.80 -22.06 16.60
C GLU A 285 -13.25 -23.46 16.17
N GLU A 286 -13.49 -24.36 17.13
CA GLU A 286 -14.09 -25.69 16.89
C GLU A 286 -15.52 -25.56 16.35
N SER A 287 -16.35 -24.70 16.95
CA SER A 287 -17.72 -24.42 16.48
C SER A 287 -17.79 -23.63 15.15
N GLU A 288 -16.71 -22.97 14.73
CA GLU A 288 -16.60 -22.20 13.49
C GLU A 288 -15.85 -22.97 12.38
N SER A 289 -15.48 -24.23 12.64
CA SER A 289 -14.75 -25.09 11.70
C SER A 289 -15.61 -25.48 10.49
N PRO A 290 -15.05 -25.53 9.27
CA PRO A 290 -15.78 -25.97 8.09
C PRO A 290 -16.12 -27.48 8.18
N PRO A 291 -17.21 -27.93 7.53
CA PRO A 291 -17.53 -29.35 7.48
C PRO A 291 -16.40 -30.15 6.78
N PRO A 292 -16.17 -31.42 7.17
CA PRO A 292 -15.14 -32.26 6.58
C PRO A 292 -15.20 -32.29 5.05
N ASP A 293 -14.05 -32.20 4.37
CA ASP A 293 -14.00 -32.23 2.91
C ASP A 293 -14.04 -33.68 2.39
N PRO A 294 -15.04 -34.08 1.57
CA PRO A 294 -15.10 -35.42 0.99
C PRO A 294 -13.94 -35.74 0.03
N LEU A 295 -13.24 -34.72 -0.45
CA LEU A 295 -12.09 -34.84 -1.37
C LEU A 295 -10.74 -34.50 -0.68
N TYR A 296 -10.68 -34.57 0.65
CA TYR A 296 -9.44 -34.32 1.40
C TYR A 296 -8.32 -35.24 0.92
N GLY A 297 -7.16 -34.65 0.56
CA GLY A 297 -6.02 -35.38 -0.01
C GLY A 297 -6.16 -35.77 -1.49
N LEU A 298 -7.31 -35.54 -2.13
CA LEU A 298 -7.55 -35.86 -3.55
C LEU A 298 -7.55 -34.63 -4.47
N ARG A 299 -7.68 -33.42 -3.91
CA ARG A 299 -7.69 -32.17 -4.69
C ARG A 299 -6.31 -31.85 -5.22
N ILE A 300 -6.19 -31.76 -6.54
CA ILE A 300 -4.95 -31.37 -7.20
C ILE A 300 -4.78 -29.85 -7.08
N HIS A 301 -3.56 -29.44 -6.77
CA HIS A 301 -3.16 -28.05 -6.69
C HIS A 301 -1.75 -27.84 -7.24
N CYS A 302 -1.41 -26.59 -7.54
CA CYS A 302 -0.08 -26.22 -8.00
C CYS A 302 0.37 -24.93 -7.30
N TRP A 303 1.59 -24.95 -6.79
CA TRP A 303 2.21 -23.84 -6.05
C TRP A 303 3.70 -23.73 -6.40
N VAL A 304 4.42 -22.82 -5.76
CA VAL A 304 5.86 -22.63 -5.99
C VAL A 304 6.67 -23.00 -4.75
N LEU A 305 7.76 -23.76 -4.94
CA LEU A 305 8.81 -24.01 -3.96
C LEU A 305 10.01 -23.12 -4.27
N VAL A 306 10.59 -22.50 -3.23
CA VAL A 306 11.87 -21.78 -3.31
C VAL A 306 12.89 -22.51 -2.43
N LEU A 307 14.07 -22.80 -2.99
CA LEU A 307 15.17 -23.46 -2.29
C LEU A 307 16.19 -22.43 -1.72
N PRO A 308 16.92 -22.80 -0.65
CA PRO A 308 17.88 -21.91 0.01
C PRO A 308 19.15 -21.65 -0.82
N GLY A 309 19.90 -20.63 -0.41
CA GLY A 309 21.21 -20.26 -0.96
C GLY A 309 21.15 -19.11 -1.97
N ASN A 310 20.33 -19.23 -3.02
CA ASN A 310 20.14 -18.13 -3.96
C ASN A 310 19.36 -16.98 -3.32
N ARG A 311 19.68 -15.73 -3.67
CA ARG A 311 19.01 -14.50 -3.17
C ARG A 311 18.93 -14.38 -1.64
N GLU A 312 19.92 -14.93 -0.92
CA GLU A 312 20.00 -14.92 0.56
C GLU A 312 18.82 -15.64 1.25
N VAL A 313 18.14 -16.56 0.56
CA VAL A 313 17.10 -17.40 1.16
C VAL A 313 17.74 -18.38 2.16
N PRO A 314 17.35 -18.37 3.45
CA PRO A 314 17.99 -19.19 4.48
C PRO A 314 17.50 -20.65 4.48
N ASP A 315 16.20 -20.85 4.33
CA ASP A 315 15.50 -22.13 4.42
C ASP A 315 14.51 -22.29 3.25
N SER A 316 14.19 -23.53 2.86
CA SER A 316 13.16 -23.80 1.85
C SER A 316 11.78 -23.34 2.31
N PHE A 317 11.01 -22.73 1.41
CA PHE A 317 9.62 -22.33 1.69
C PHE A 317 8.72 -22.46 0.46
N PHE A 318 7.42 -22.58 0.71
CA PHE A 318 6.39 -22.57 -0.32
C PHE A 318 5.78 -21.18 -0.48
N ILE A 319 5.35 -20.84 -1.69
CA ILE A 319 4.54 -19.67 -1.99
C ILE A 319 3.23 -20.16 -2.61
N GLU A 320 2.10 -19.80 -2.00
CA GLU A 320 0.77 -20.02 -2.55
C GLU A 320 0.45 -18.90 -3.55
N PRO A 321 0.47 -19.16 -4.88
CA PRO A 321 0.38 -18.08 -5.87
C PRO A 321 -1.00 -17.43 -5.95
N LEU A 322 -2.07 -18.09 -5.52
CA LEU A 322 -3.42 -17.53 -5.54
C LEU A 322 -3.63 -16.45 -4.45
N THR A 323 -2.89 -16.55 -3.34
CA THR A 323 -2.96 -15.59 -2.21
C THR A 323 -1.72 -14.71 -2.07
N GLY A 324 -0.61 -15.07 -2.73
CA GLY A 324 0.68 -14.41 -2.60
C GLY A 324 1.40 -14.67 -1.27
N GLN A 325 0.89 -15.56 -0.42
CA GLN A 325 1.43 -15.82 0.92
C GLN A 325 2.52 -16.91 0.89
N SER A 326 3.53 -16.77 1.75
CA SER A 326 4.53 -17.81 1.99
C SER A 326 4.16 -18.72 3.16
N TYR A 327 4.57 -19.98 3.07
CA TYR A 327 4.37 -21.00 4.08
C TYR A 327 5.67 -21.78 4.32
N PRO A 328 5.94 -22.25 5.54
CA PRO A 328 6.99 -23.23 5.77
C PRO A 328 6.65 -24.53 5.04
N THR A 329 7.67 -25.29 4.61
CA THR A 329 7.49 -26.61 3.99
C THR A 329 6.76 -27.61 4.88
N THR A 330 6.80 -27.40 6.20
CA THR A 330 6.08 -28.19 7.21
C THR A 330 4.61 -27.78 7.42
N SER A 331 4.05 -26.93 6.57
CA SER A 331 2.63 -26.51 6.67
C SER A 331 1.69 -27.68 6.37
N ASN A 332 0.71 -27.90 7.26
CA ASN A 332 -0.32 -28.94 7.14
C ASN A 332 -1.36 -28.67 6.02
N GLN A 333 -1.25 -27.54 5.32
CA GLN A 333 -2.14 -27.18 4.23
C GLN A 333 -1.75 -27.84 2.90
N PHE A 334 -0.50 -28.32 2.78
CA PHE A 334 0.03 -29.06 1.63
C PHE A 334 0.10 -30.56 1.98
N LEU A 335 -0.74 -31.35 1.31
CA LEU A 335 -1.06 -32.73 1.67
C LEU A 335 -0.18 -33.78 0.97
N GLY A 336 0.64 -33.38 -0.01
CA GLY A 336 1.63 -34.23 -0.66
C GLY A 336 2.11 -33.64 -1.98
N ILE A 337 3.25 -34.11 -2.49
CA ILE A 337 3.86 -33.66 -3.75
C ILE A 337 4.10 -34.87 -4.65
N GLU A 338 3.65 -34.79 -5.90
CA GLU A 338 3.90 -35.82 -6.92
C GLU A 338 5.16 -35.49 -7.73
N CYS A 339 5.33 -34.23 -8.11
CA CYS A 339 6.46 -33.78 -8.92
C CYS A 339 6.74 -32.27 -8.79
N ILE A 340 7.95 -31.87 -9.15
CA ILE A 340 8.38 -30.48 -9.24
C ILE A 340 9.15 -30.24 -10.55
N TRP A 341 9.15 -29.00 -11.05
CA TRP A 341 9.93 -28.65 -12.24
C TRP A 341 10.36 -27.18 -12.25
N ASN A 342 11.48 -26.94 -12.92
CA ASN A 342 11.96 -25.61 -13.26
C ASN A 342 12.30 -25.55 -14.77
N GLN A 343 12.93 -24.47 -15.22
CA GLN A 343 13.35 -24.27 -16.61
C GLN A 343 14.49 -25.20 -17.09
N GLN A 344 15.10 -25.98 -16.20
CA GLN A 344 16.24 -26.85 -16.49
C GLN A 344 15.85 -28.33 -16.52
N ASN A 345 14.96 -28.77 -15.62
CA ASN A 345 14.59 -30.17 -15.49
C ASN A 345 13.19 -30.37 -14.87
N TYR A 346 12.82 -31.64 -14.76
CA TYR A 346 11.62 -32.16 -14.10
C TYR A 346 12.04 -33.27 -13.14
N TRP A 347 11.47 -33.28 -11.93
CA TRP A 347 11.74 -34.26 -10.88
C TRP A 347 10.43 -34.89 -10.39
N VAL A 348 10.41 -36.21 -10.30
CA VAL A 348 9.33 -37.00 -9.69
C VAL A 348 9.68 -37.26 -8.24
N ASN A 349 8.73 -37.03 -7.33
CA ASN A 349 8.90 -37.38 -5.93
C ASN A 349 8.73 -38.90 -5.74
N MET A 350 9.71 -39.52 -5.07
CA MET A 350 9.71 -40.94 -4.71
C MET A 350 9.56 -41.17 -3.21
N GLN A 351 9.40 -40.09 -2.43
CA GLN A 351 9.20 -40.13 -0.98
C GLN A 351 7.73 -40.41 -0.61
N ASP A 352 7.52 -40.89 0.61
CA ASP A 352 6.20 -41.11 1.18
C ASP A 352 5.58 -39.79 1.68
N CYS A 353 4.38 -39.45 1.22
CA CYS A 353 3.65 -38.24 1.62
C CYS A 353 2.48 -38.51 2.57
N ARG A 354 2.40 -39.68 3.23
CA ARG A 354 1.29 -40.01 4.17
C ARG A 354 1.08 -39.02 5.32
N PHE A 355 2.10 -38.25 5.70
CA PHE A 355 2.03 -37.18 6.70
C PHE A 355 2.15 -35.77 6.09
N GLY A 356 1.77 -35.61 4.83
CA GLY A 356 1.92 -34.37 4.08
C GLY A 356 3.38 -34.08 3.73
N CYS A 357 3.73 -32.79 3.65
CA CYS A 357 5.08 -32.35 3.30
C CYS A 357 6.07 -32.26 4.49
N ALA A 358 5.62 -32.49 5.73
CA ALA A 358 6.37 -32.12 6.93
C ALA A 358 7.64 -32.93 7.20
N GLU A 359 7.69 -34.19 6.75
CA GLU A 359 8.86 -35.08 6.91
C GLU A 359 9.67 -35.21 5.60
N MET A 360 9.28 -34.47 4.55
CA MET A 360 9.88 -34.59 3.22
C MET A 360 11.19 -33.80 3.10
N THR A 361 12.15 -34.33 2.33
CA THR A 361 13.42 -33.65 2.05
C THR A 361 13.48 -33.14 0.61
N TYR A 362 14.11 -31.98 0.43
CA TYR A 362 14.17 -31.23 -0.84
C TYR A 362 15.56 -31.24 -1.50
N ASP A 363 16.37 -32.25 -1.18
CA ASP A 363 17.66 -32.47 -1.84
C ASP A 363 17.43 -33.15 -3.20
N LEU A 364 17.36 -32.35 -4.26
CA LEU A 364 17.11 -32.81 -5.62
C LEU A 364 18.30 -33.55 -6.26
N GLY A 365 19.41 -33.68 -5.53
CA GLY A 365 20.56 -34.50 -5.89
C GLY A 365 20.45 -35.95 -5.40
N ASP A 366 19.50 -36.27 -4.52
CA ASP A 366 19.29 -37.62 -3.97
C ASP A 366 18.38 -38.47 -4.89
N PRO A 367 18.93 -39.41 -5.69
CA PRO A 367 18.16 -40.15 -6.68
C PRO A 367 17.21 -41.19 -6.06
N VAL A 368 17.34 -41.48 -4.76
CA VAL A 368 16.40 -42.37 -4.05
C VAL A 368 15.10 -41.63 -3.73
N LYS A 369 15.14 -40.29 -3.69
CA LYS A 369 14.01 -39.45 -3.29
C LYS A 369 13.43 -38.62 -4.42
N TRP A 370 14.27 -38.24 -5.39
CA TRP A 370 13.89 -37.41 -6.53
C TRP A 370 14.45 -38.00 -7.83
N GLU A 371 13.61 -38.67 -8.61
CA GLU A 371 13.96 -39.15 -9.95
C GLU A 371 13.89 -38.00 -10.95
N TYR A 372 15.00 -37.68 -11.62
CA TYR A 372 15.07 -36.60 -12.62
C TYR A 372 14.87 -37.11 -14.05
N LEU A 373 14.22 -36.31 -14.90
CA LEU A 373 13.95 -36.70 -16.30
C LEU A 373 15.16 -36.54 -17.23
N LEU A 374 15.95 -35.46 -17.07
CA LEU A 374 17.18 -35.22 -17.82
C LEU A 374 18.42 -35.42 -16.94
N CYS A 375 19.36 -36.26 -17.38
CA CYS A 375 20.63 -36.43 -16.70
C CYS A 375 21.54 -35.23 -16.96
N SER A 376 21.70 -34.35 -15.97
CA SER A 376 22.60 -33.19 -16.02
C SER A 376 24.04 -33.62 -15.70
N SER A 377 25.04 -32.81 -16.08
CA SER A 377 26.45 -33.07 -15.73
C SER A 377 26.68 -33.07 -14.20
N MET A 378 25.82 -32.39 -13.44
CA MET A 378 25.79 -32.46 -11.97
C MET A 378 25.53 -33.90 -11.46
N CYS A 379 24.68 -34.66 -12.17
CA CYS A 379 24.31 -36.04 -11.82
C CYS A 379 25.44 -37.02 -12.16
N GLN A 380 26.21 -36.77 -13.23
CA GLN A 380 27.35 -37.60 -13.63
C GLN A 380 28.44 -37.65 -12.55
N SER A 381 28.60 -36.59 -11.76
CA SER A 381 29.57 -36.56 -10.64
C SER A 381 29.20 -37.48 -9.46
N LEU A 382 27.94 -37.91 -9.34
CA LEU A 382 27.44 -38.73 -8.22
C LEU A 382 27.32 -40.23 -8.58
N LEU A 383 27.27 -40.57 -9.87
CA LEU A 383 27.21 -41.96 -10.33
C LEU A 383 28.58 -42.68 -10.36
N LEU A 384 29.66 -41.95 -10.08
CA LEU A 384 31.01 -42.52 -9.88
C LEU A 384 31.10 -43.22 -8.50
N VAL A 385 30.66 -44.47 -8.46
CA VAL A 385 30.80 -45.35 -7.28
C VAL A 385 32.29 -45.50 -6.90
N PRO A 386 32.71 -45.15 -5.68
CA PRO A 386 34.06 -45.42 -5.21
C PRO A 386 34.24 -46.91 -4.89
N ASP A 387 35.35 -47.49 -5.35
CA ASP A 387 35.86 -48.84 -5.02
C ASP A 387 34.95 -50.06 -5.36
N THR A 388 35.28 -50.75 -6.46
CA THR A 388 35.73 -52.14 -6.26
C THR A 388 37.14 -52.32 -6.78
N LYS A 389 38.09 -52.43 -5.84
CA LYS A 389 39.45 -52.86 -6.12
C LYS A 389 39.43 -54.26 -6.74
N ARG A 390 39.71 -54.34 -8.04
CA ARG A 390 40.21 -55.57 -8.66
C ARG A 390 41.63 -55.32 -9.12
N GLN A 391 42.56 -55.92 -8.39
CA GLN A 391 43.91 -56.15 -8.87
C GLN A 391 43.80 -57.09 -10.08
N HIS A 392 44.20 -56.60 -11.26
CA HIS A 392 44.85 -57.48 -12.22
C HIS A 392 45.81 -56.66 -13.08
N GLU A 393 47.09 -57.01 -12.96
CA GLU A 393 48.10 -56.63 -13.94
C GLU A 393 47.85 -57.48 -15.20
N THR A 394 47.69 -56.84 -16.34
CA THR A 394 48.09 -57.33 -17.67
C THR A 394 48.26 -56.12 -18.58
N GLU A 395 49.36 -56.11 -19.33
CA GLU A 395 49.73 -55.07 -20.29
C GLU A 395 48.93 -55.28 -21.59
N ASP A 396 48.14 -54.29 -22.02
CA ASP A 396 47.60 -54.16 -23.39
C ASP A 396 47.22 -52.67 -23.60
N GLU A 397 48.06 -51.88 -24.28
CA GLU A 397 47.91 -50.41 -24.43
C GLU A 397 47.00 -49.95 -25.59
N ASP A 398 46.29 -50.87 -26.26
CA ASP A 398 45.63 -50.61 -27.57
C ASP A 398 44.07 -50.75 -27.57
N GLU A 399 43.38 -50.82 -26.42
CA GLU A 399 41.89 -50.86 -26.34
C GLU A 399 41.23 -49.71 -25.52
N GLU A 400 41.96 -48.67 -25.11
CA GLU A 400 41.41 -47.54 -24.30
C GLU A 400 40.83 -46.35 -25.11
N GLU A 401 40.84 -46.35 -26.45
CA GLU A 401 40.30 -45.23 -27.24
C GLU A 401 38.78 -45.32 -27.55
N GLU A 402 38.13 -46.49 -27.47
CA GLU A 402 36.70 -46.62 -27.78
C GLU A 402 35.75 -46.25 -26.61
N ALA A 403 36.27 -46.05 -25.40
CA ALA A 403 35.47 -45.73 -24.20
C ALA A 403 35.28 -44.21 -23.95
N LYS A 404 35.49 -43.36 -24.97
CA LYS A 404 35.31 -41.89 -24.90
C LYS A 404 34.29 -41.34 -25.90
N GLU A 405 33.20 -42.07 -26.16
CA GLU A 405 31.96 -41.38 -26.51
C GLU A 405 31.48 -40.57 -25.30
N GLU A 406 31.79 -39.27 -25.29
CA GLU A 406 31.15 -38.31 -24.39
C GLU A 406 29.62 -38.47 -24.54
N GLN A 407 28.96 -39.05 -23.54
CA GLN A 407 27.50 -39.19 -23.55
C GLN A 407 26.88 -37.81 -23.77
N LYS A 408 26.30 -37.59 -24.96
CA LYS A 408 25.69 -36.32 -25.34
C LYS A 408 24.55 -35.99 -24.38
N VAL A 409 24.86 -35.18 -23.38
CA VAL A 409 23.90 -34.66 -22.41
C VAL A 409 22.80 -33.94 -23.16
N PHE A 410 21.56 -34.47 -23.08
CA PHE A 410 20.42 -33.80 -23.68
C PHE A 410 20.04 -32.60 -22.81
N HIS A 411 20.29 -31.40 -23.31
CA HIS A 411 19.91 -30.16 -22.65
C HIS A 411 18.44 -29.81 -22.92
N MET A 412 17.76 -29.26 -21.91
CA MET A 412 16.41 -28.74 -22.03
C MET A 412 16.31 -27.70 -23.18
N PRO A 413 15.33 -27.81 -24.10
CA PRO A 413 15.10 -26.80 -25.13
C PRO A 413 14.81 -25.41 -24.52
N PRO A 414 15.14 -24.32 -25.21
CA PRO A 414 14.75 -22.98 -24.77
C PRO A 414 13.21 -22.87 -24.74
N SER A 415 12.70 -22.04 -23.81
CA SER A 415 11.26 -21.83 -23.68
C SER A 415 10.63 -21.30 -24.97
N TRP A 416 9.52 -21.92 -25.37
CA TRP A 416 8.71 -21.56 -26.54
C TRP A 416 7.92 -20.25 -26.35
N VAL A 417 7.76 -19.82 -25.09
CA VAL A 417 7.00 -18.65 -24.66
C VAL A 417 7.78 -17.36 -24.96
N MET A 418 7.06 -16.31 -25.38
CA MET A 418 7.63 -14.96 -25.56
C MET A 418 8.16 -14.39 -24.23
N LYS A 419 9.12 -13.46 -24.30
CA LYS A 419 9.56 -12.74 -23.08
C LYS A 419 8.35 -12.10 -22.40
N ILE A 420 8.24 -12.30 -21.09
CA ILE A 420 7.17 -11.71 -20.29
C ILE A 420 7.28 -10.18 -20.37
N HIS A 421 6.14 -9.52 -20.54
CA HIS A 421 6.01 -8.07 -20.50
C HIS A 421 4.76 -7.74 -19.68
N ILE A 422 4.89 -6.81 -18.74
CA ILE A 422 3.79 -6.24 -17.97
C ILE A 422 3.89 -4.73 -18.18
N SER A 423 2.83 -4.09 -18.66
CA SER A 423 2.86 -2.66 -18.91
C SER A 423 2.80 -1.87 -17.60
N ARG A 424 3.11 -0.57 -17.66
CA ARG A 424 2.92 0.31 -16.50
C ARG A 424 1.44 0.45 -16.14
N GLU A 425 0.55 0.43 -17.12
CA GLU A 425 -0.90 0.51 -16.90
C GLU A 425 -1.42 -0.74 -16.18
N ASP A 426 -0.95 -1.93 -16.58
CA ASP A 426 -1.24 -3.20 -15.90
C ASP A 426 -0.78 -3.20 -14.43
N MET A 427 0.44 -2.71 -14.19
CA MET A 427 1.02 -2.55 -12.84
C MET A 427 0.29 -1.51 -11.97
N GLU A 428 -0.36 -0.52 -12.58
CA GLU A 428 -1.20 0.45 -11.87
C GLU A 428 -2.62 -0.11 -11.63
N ASN A 429 -3.21 -0.75 -12.62
CA ASN A 429 -4.56 -1.34 -12.52
C ASN A 429 -4.64 -2.49 -11.51
N ARG A 430 -3.54 -3.25 -11.33
CA ARG A 430 -3.33 -4.32 -10.33
C ARG A 430 -4.25 -5.52 -10.36
N CYS A 431 -5.50 -5.38 -10.79
CA CYS A 431 -6.54 -6.40 -10.75
C CYS A 431 -7.36 -6.36 -12.04
N PRO A 432 -8.01 -7.47 -12.43
CA PRO A 432 -8.91 -7.50 -13.59
C PRO A 432 -10.07 -6.52 -13.43
N GLY A 433 -10.28 -5.66 -14.43
CA GLY A 433 -11.25 -4.55 -14.35
C GLY A 433 -10.96 -3.54 -13.22
N GLY A 434 -9.73 -3.53 -12.69
CA GLY A 434 -9.27 -2.62 -11.64
C GLY A 434 -9.93 -2.80 -10.27
N ARG A 435 -10.61 -3.91 -10.00
CA ARG A 435 -11.26 -4.16 -8.69
C ARG A 435 -11.12 -5.60 -8.23
N LYS A 436 -10.95 -5.82 -6.92
CA LYS A 436 -10.89 -7.15 -6.30
C LYS A 436 -11.60 -7.12 -4.94
N LEU A 437 -12.39 -8.15 -4.64
CA LEU A 437 -13.08 -8.34 -3.35
C LEU A 437 -12.55 -9.63 -2.72
N ILE A 438 -12.11 -9.55 -1.46
CA ILE A 438 -11.65 -10.70 -0.68
C ILE A 438 -12.48 -10.77 0.60
N ARG A 439 -12.97 -11.98 0.93
CA ARG A 439 -13.69 -12.26 2.18
C ARG A 439 -12.79 -13.04 3.14
N TYR A 440 -12.69 -12.54 4.36
CA TYR A 440 -11.97 -13.11 5.50
C TYR A 440 -12.93 -13.41 6.65
N ARG A 441 -12.44 -14.04 7.72
CA ARG A 441 -13.19 -14.27 8.96
C ARG A 441 -13.67 -12.92 9.52
N LYS A 442 -14.98 -12.69 9.48
CA LYS A 442 -15.65 -11.45 9.92
C LYS A 442 -15.13 -10.16 9.26
N ALA A 443 -14.59 -10.24 8.04
CA ALA A 443 -14.08 -9.07 7.34
C ALA A 443 -14.22 -9.19 5.81
N THR A 444 -14.41 -8.06 5.13
CA THR A 444 -14.34 -7.95 3.67
C THR A 444 -13.35 -6.85 3.29
N VAL A 445 -12.51 -7.13 2.29
CA VAL A 445 -11.53 -6.20 1.74
C VAL A 445 -11.84 -5.99 0.27
N GLU A 446 -12.27 -4.78 -0.07
CA GLU A 446 -12.38 -4.27 -1.43
C GLU A 446 -11.08 -3.54 -1.78
N MET A 447 -10.53 -3.81 -2.96
CA MET A 447 -9.36 -3.15 -3.52
C MET A 447 -9.71 -2.56 -4.88
N PHE A 448 -9.19 -1.38 -5.17
CA PHE A 448 -9.46 -0.62 -6.38
C PHE A 448 -8.16 -0.05 -6.95
N ALA A 449 -8.03 -0.08 -8.27
CA ALA A 449 -6.95 0.57 -9.00
C ALA A 449 -6.90 2.08 -8.68
N PRO A 450 -5.70 2.68 -8.54
CA PRO A 450 -5.55 4.14 -8.49
C PRO A 450 -6.28 4.81 -9.65
N TYR A 451 -6.96 5.91 -9.36
CA TYR A 451 -7.77 6.70 -10.31
C TYR A 451 -9.00 6.01 -10.95
N LEU A 452 -9.27 4.73 -10.69
CA LEU A 452 -10.51 4.08 -11.15
C LEU A 452 -11.76 4.72 -10.54
N LEU A 453 -11.72 4.98 -9.23
CA LEU A 453 -12.77 5.69 -8.52
C LEU A 453 -12.42 7.17 -8.41
N LYS A 454 -13.33 8.03 -8.88
CA LYS A 454 -13.16 9.51 -8.86
C LYS A 454 -12.96 10.09 -7.45
N ASN A 455 -13.37 9.37 -6.41
CA ASN A 455 -13.18 9.77 -5.01
C ASN A 455 -11.76 9.47 -4.46
N GLY A 456 -10.90 8.80 -5.25
CA GLY A 456 -9.53 8.41 -4.88
C GLY A 456 -9.44 7.17 -3.97
N LEU A 457 -10.55 6.45 -3.74
CA LEU A 457 -10.57 5.24 -2.92
C LEU A 457 -9.78 4.11 -3.60
N VAL A 458 -8.80 3.53 -2.91
CA VAL A 458 -7.99 2.41 -3.39
C VAL A 458 -8.16 1.13 -2.59
N ARG A 459 -8.64 1.23 -1.34
CA ARG A 459 -8.91 0.06 -0.50
C ARG A 459 -10.00 0.37 0.52
N LYS A 460 -10.86 -0.59 0.82
CA LYS A 460 -11.88 -0.50 1.86
C LYS A 460 -11.98 -1.82 2.62
N LEU A 461 -11.82 -1.77 3.93
CA LEU A 461 -12.00 -2.88 4.87
C LEU A 461 -13.32 -2.65 5.60
N THR A 462 -14.21 -3.64 5.57
CA THR A 462 -15.37 -3.68 6.47
C THR A 462 -15.18 -4.83 7.45
N THR A 463 -15.28 -4.56 8.75
CA THR A 463 -15.34 -5.59 9.80
C THR A 463 -16.79 -5.86 10.18
N TYR A 464 -17.06 -7.05 10.70
CA TYR A 464 -18.41 -7.50 11.05
C TYR A 464 -18.43 -8.16 12.42
N ASP A 465 -19.58 -8.14 13.09
CA ASP A 465 -19.75 -8.86 14.36
C ASP A 465 -20.06 -10.36 14.12
N ASP A 466 -20.64 -10.68 12.95
CA ASP A 466 -21.05 -12.02 12.51
C ASP A 466 -20.16 -12.60 11.41
N LEU A 467 -20.18 -13.93 11.26
CA LEU A 467 -19.42 -14.66 10.22
C LEU A 467 -20.06 -14.55 8.84
N ASP A 468 -21.38 -14.39 8.79
CA ASP A 468 -22.15 -14.20 7.56
C ASP A 468 -21.90 -12.83 6.90
N CYS A 469 -21.20 -11.92 7.61
CA CYS A 469 -20.84 -10.58 7.18
C CYS A 469 -22.08 -9.71 6.87
N THR A 470 -23.07 -9.76 7.76
CA THR A 470 -24.34 -9.01 7.65
C THR A 470 -24.39 -7.77 8.55
N GLN A 471 -23.71 -7.80 9.70
CA GLN A 471 -23.70 -6.73 10.71
C GLN A 471 -22.34 -6.02 10.71
N ALA A 472 -22.22 -5.00 9.87
CA ALA A 472 -20.99 -4.22 9.74
C ALA A 472 -20.69 -3.39 11.02
N ASN A 473 -19.50 -3.56 11.59
CA ASN A 473 -19.05 -2.90 12.82
C ASN A 473 -18.19 -1.65 12.50
N THR A 474 -17.06 -1.82 11.83
CA THR A 474 -16.23 -0.71 11.33
C THR A 474 -16.05 -0.74 9.82
N VAL A 475 -15.96 0.43 9.21
CA VAL A 475 -15.59 0.61 7.80
C VAL A 475 -14.37 1.52 7.73
N THR A 476 -13.24 0.99 7.27
CA THR A 476 -11.98 1.72 7.10
C THR A 476 -11.65 1.83 5.61
N GLU A 477 -11.52 3.06 5.13
CA GLU A 477 -11.33 3.43 3.73
C GLU A 477 -9.96 4.09 3.58
N TRP A 478 -9.16 3.65 2.61
CA TRP A 478 -7.87 4.25 2.26
C TRP A 478 -7.93 4.89 0.88
N TYR A 479 -7.43 6.11 0.82
CA TYR A 479 -7.44 6.95 -0.35
C TYR A 479 -6.01 7.23 -0.84
N ARG A 480 -5.86 7.44 -2.14
CA ARG A 480 -4.61 7.92 -2.75
C ARG A 480 -4.90 9.03 -3.73
N HIS A 481 -3.88 9.86 -3.96
CA HIS A 481 -3.89 10.94 -4.94
C HIS A 481 -4.99 12.00 -4.72
N ARG A 482 -5.67 12.08 -3.58
CA ARG A 482 -6.63 13.17 -3.34
C ARG A 482 -5.91 14.50 -3.08
N HIS A 483 -6.42 15.59 -3.65
CA HIS A 483 -5.83 16.92 -3.48
C HIS A 483 -5.88 17.40 -2.03
N ASP A 484 -6.96 17.10 -1.32
CA ASP A 484 -7.21 17.43 0.09
C ASP A 484 -6.32 16.66 1.11
N GLN A 485 -5.43 15.80 0.61
CA GLN A 485 -4.54 14.93 1.37
C GLN A 485 -5.26 13.92 2.29
N LEU A 486 -6.56 13.65 2.10
CA LEU A 486 -7.23 12.58 2.84
C LEU A 486 -6.56 11.24 2.50
N GLN A 487 -6.05 10.57 3.52
CA GLN A 487 -5.32 9.31 3.43
C GLN A 487 -6.17 8.14 3.89
N GLN A 488 -6.86 8.30 5.02
CA GLN A 488 -7.70 7.26 5.63
C GLN A 488 -8.95 7.88 6.25
N ARG A 489 -10.07 7.18 6.13
CA ARG A 489 -11.32 7.45 6.85
C ARG A 489 -11.75 6.17 7.57
N GLU A 490 -12.11 6.25 8.83
CA GLU A 490 -12.68 5.14 9.59
C GLU A 490 -14.03 5.56 10.16
N LEU A 491 -15.06 4.74 9.94
CA LEU A 491 -16.41 4.92 10.46
C LEU A 491 -16.76 3.75 11.39
N ASN A 492 -16.96 4.05 12.67
CA ASN A 492 -17.57 3.11 13.60
C ASN A 492 -19.10 3.17 13.46
N LYS A 493 -19.75 2.06 13.10
CA LYS A 493 -21.20 2.00 12.86
C LYS A 493 -22.03 2.11 14.13
N ALA A 494 -21.56 1.54 15.24
CA ALA A 494 -22.28 1.57 16.52
C ALA A 494 -22.35 2.98 17.13
N SER A 495 -21.25 3.73 17.09
CA SER A 495 -21.19 5.10 17.62
C SER A 495 -21.43 6.20 16.59
N SER A 496 -21.50 5.86 15.29
CA SER A 496 -21.51 6.82 14.17
C SER A 496 -20.38 7.86 14.21
N VAL A 497 -19.22 7.47 14.77
CA VAL A 497 -18.03 8.34 14.84
C VAL A 497 -17.18 8.08 13.62
N THR A 498 -16.85 9.15 12.91
CA THR A 498 -15.88 9.17 11.80
C THR A 498 -14.54 9.70 12.31
N LEU A 499 -13.45 9.05 11.93
CA LEU A 499 -12.07 9.50 12.10
C LEU A 499 -11.43 9.64 10.72
N GLU A 500 -11.08 10.86 10.32
CA GLU A 500 -10.31 11.17 9.12
C GLU A 500 -8.85 11.42 9.48
N GLN A 501 -7.93 10.96 8.62
CA GLN A 501 -6.49 11.15 8.74
C GLN A 501 -5.93 11.70 7.42
N PHE A 502 -5.04 12.69 7.52
CA PHE A 502 -4.53 13.46 6.39
C PHE A 502 -3.00 13.46 6.34
N ASN A 503 -2.44 13.39 5.12
CA ASN A 503 -1.01 13.59 4.92
C ASN A 503 -0.60 15.05 5.20
N PRO A 504 0.69 15.30 5.53
CA PRO A 504 1.22 16.66 5.63
C PRO A 504 1.03 17.47 4.34
N GLY A 505 0.91 18.80 4.47
CA GLY A 505 0.83 19.73 3.34
C GLY A 505 -0.57 20.26 3.01
N ARG A 506 -1.64 19.78 3.65
CA ARG A 506 -2.99 20.36 3.48
C ARG A 506 -3.18 21.69 4.23
N SER A 507 -4.25 22.38 3.84
CA SER A 507 -4.75 23.59 4.51
C SER A 507 -4.91 23.40 6.03
N TYR A 508 -4.61 24.46 6.78
CA TYR A 508 -4.63 24.53 8.26
C TYR A 508 -3.71 23.52 8.99
N ALA A 509 -2.88 22.77 8.26
CA ALA A 509 -2.03 21.70 8.78
C ALA A 509 -2.80 20.64 9.60
N LEU A 510 -4.07 20.41 9.26
CA LEU A 510 -4.93 19.40 9.89
C LEU A 510 -4.33 18.00 9.65
N LYS A 511 -4.14 17.24 10.74
CA LYS A 511 -3.58 15.88 10.73
C LYS A 511 -4.67 14.83 10.86
N SER A 512 -5.61 15.01 11.79
CA SER A 512 -6.77 14.14 11.93
C SER A 512 -7.99 14.90 12.42
N HIS A 513 -9.17 14.42 12.02
CA HIS A 513 -10.46 15.00 12.39
C HIS A 513 -11.42 13.88 12.81
N ARG A 514 -11.79 13.86 14.09
CA ARG A 514 -12.74 12.92 14.68
C ARG A 514 -14.04 13.64 14.98
N TYR A 515 -15.16 13.19 14.42
CA TYR A 515 -16.47 13.85 14.52
C TYR A 515 -17.63 12.86 14.38
N VAL A 516 -18.82 13.24 14.83
CA VAL A 516 -20.08 12.51 14.55
C VAL A 516 -20.79 13.09 13.33
N THR A 517 -20.79 14.42 13.19
CA THR A 517 -21.34 15.12 12.01
C THR A 517 -20.48 16.34 11.65
N LEU A 518 -20.41 16.71 10.38
CA LEU A 518 -19.72 17.93 9.91
C LEU A 518 -20.46 19.24 10.24
N LEU A 519 -21.66 19.19 10.83
CA LEU A 519 -22.38 20.38 11.32
C LEU A 519 -21.58 21.09 12.42
N SER A 520 -21.69 22.41 12.50
CA SER A 520 -21.10 23.22 13.59
C SER A 520 -21.66 22.86 14.98
N GLU A 521 -20.92 23.17 16.04
CA GLU A 521 -21.37 23.05 17.45
C GLU A 521 -21.68 21.60 17.90
N THR A 522 -20.92 20.63 17.37
CA THR A 522 -20.97 19.21 17.75
C THR A 522 -19.63 18.72 18.31
N GLU A 523 -19.64 17.67 19.12
CA GLU A 523 -18.41 17.09 19.69
C GLU A 523 -17.44 16.65 18.59
N ARG A 524 -16.21 17.16 18.65
CA ARG A 524 -15.13 16.82 17.72
C ARG A 524 -13.75 16.99 18.33
N GLN A 525 -12.78 16.32 17.72
CA GLN A 525 -11.36 16.52 17.95
C GLN A 525 -10.65 16.76 16.61
N MET A 526 -9.85 17.80 16.55
CA MET A 526 -8.92 18.11 15.46
C MET A 526 -7.50 18.03 16.01
N ASP A 527 -6.67 17.15 15.47
CA ASP A 527 -5.23 17.16 15.71
C ASP A 527 -4.52 17.78 14.51
N PHE A 528 -3.39 18.45 14.75
CA PHE A 528 -2.66 19.23 13.75
C PHE A 528 -1.18 18.84 13.72
N TYR A 529 -0.52 19.10 12.59
CA TYR A 529 0.93 19.07 12.50
C TYR A 529 1.49 20.36 13.13
N SER A 530 1.67 20.35 14.46
CA SER A 530 2.08 21.51 15.27
C SER A 530 3.33 22.23 14.74
N HIS A 531 4.33 21.49 14.27
CA HIS A 531 5.57 22.03 13.67
C HIS A 531 5.35 22.81 12.36
N ALA A 532 4.23 22.59 11.67
CA ALA A 532 3.87 23.30 10.43
C ALA A 532 3.00 24.54 10.69
N ARG A 533 2.61 24.81 11.94
CA ARG A 533 1.77 25.95 12.32
C ARG A 533 2.56 27.03 13.06
N PRO A 534 2.33 28.33 12.77
CA PRO A 534 3.00 29.43 13.46
C PRO A 534 2.54 29.62 14.92
N ASP A 535 1.39 29.07 15.30
CA ASP A 535 0.86 29.09 16.67
C ASP A 535 1.23 27.84 17.50
N SER A 536 1.87 26.86 16.85
CA SER A 536 2.22 25.53 17.37
C SER A 536 1.05 24.76 18.00
N LEU A 537 -0.18 25.00 17.56
CA LEU A 537 -1.36 24.22 17.98
C LEU A 537 -1.20 22.75 17.55
N ALA A 538 -1.34 21.84 18.51
CA ALA A 538 -1.20 20.40 18.31
C ALA A 538 -2.57 19.69 18.30
N ARG A 539 -3.51 20.14 19.14
CA ARG A 539 -4.85 19.57 19.27
C ARG A 539 -5.87 20.62 19.66
N ARG A 540 -7.08 20.55 19.09
CA ARG A 540 -8.29 21.25 19.54
C ARG A 540 -9.41 20.22 19.73
N VAL A 541 -10.05 20.23 20.89
CA VAL A 541 -11.26 19.46 21.22
C VAL A 541 -12.37 20.46 21.46
N GLU A 542 -13.49 20.32 20.76
CA GLU A 542 -14.65 21.22 20.85
C GLU A 542 -15.89 20.39 21.19
N THR A 543 -16.70 20.91 22.10
CA THR A 543 -18.06 20.44 22.41
C THR A 543 -19.02 21.62 22.34
N PRO A 544 -20.35 21.43 22.39
CA PRO A 544 -21.33 22.52 22.31
C PRO A 544 -21.22 23.60 23.41
N CYS A 545 -20.40 23.40 24.44
CA CYS A 545 -20.24 24.32 25.58
C CYS A 545 -18.78 24.60 25.98
N GLU A 546 -17.79 23.97 25.35
CA GLU A 546 -16.37 24.18 25.70
C GLU A 546 -15.43 23.90 24.53
N MET A 547 -14.28 24.56 24.54
CA MET A 547 -13.18 24.33 23.60
C MET A 547 -11.87 24.22 24.38
N THR A 548 -11.13 23.14 24.13
CA THR A 548 -9.83 22.86 24.75
C THR A 548 -8.76 22.75 23.68
N GLU A 549 -7.65 23.45 23.86
CA GLU A 549 -6.53 23.52 22.93
C GLU A 549 -5.24 23.15 23.63
N THR A 550 -4.42 22.35 22.95
CA THR A 550 -3.10 21.91 23.41
C THR A 550 -2.06 22.34 22.38
N PHE A 551 -0.94 22.90 22.85
CA PHE A 551 0.11 23.47 22.02
C PHE A 551 1.46 22.81 22.35
N ASP A 552 2.28 22.60 21.33
CA ASP A 552 3.64 22.05 21.50
C ASP A 552 4.68 23.17 21.50
N SER A 553 5.62 23.14 22.44
CA SER A 553 6.90 23.87 22.38
C SER A 553 6.83 25.39 22.05
N ARG A 554 5.75 26.08 22.45
CA ARG A 554 5.58 27.51 22.19
C ARG A 554 6.64 28.38 22.90
N PRO A 555 7.08 29.49 22.28
CA PRO A 555 8.08 30.40 22.86
C PRO A 555 7.57 31.19 24.08
N ASP A 556 6.25 31.34 24.23
CA ASP A 556 5.61 31.92 25.41
C ASP A 556 5.21 30.86 26.47
N PHE A 557 5.70 29.63 26.32
CA PHE A 557 5.48 28.48 27.21
C PHE A 557 4.02 28.02 27.38
N LEU A 558 3.04 28.65 26.72
CA LEU A 558 1.64 28.22 26.74
C LEU A 558 1.54 26.80 26.14
N TYR A 559 0.99 25.85 26.89
CA TYR A 559 0.78 24.47 26.40
C TYR A 559 -0.68 24.05 26.42
N TYR A 560 -1.54 24.77 27.14
CA TYR A 560 -2.95 24.41 27.31
C TYR A 560 -3.82 25.65 27.47
N ARG A 561 -4.91 25.70 26.71
CA ARG A 561 -5.99 26.69 26.85
C ARG A 561 -7.33 25.97 26.90
N HIS A 562 -8.22 26.36 27.80
CA HIS A 562 -9.56 25.80 27.93
C HIS A 562 -10.58 26.90 28.14
N VAL A 563 -11.63 26.87 27.33
CA VAL A 563 -12.66 27.90 27.22
C VAL A 563 -14.01 27.26 27.50
N VAL A 564 -14.78 27.86 28.40
CA VAL A 564 -16.17 27.45 28.68
C VAL A 564 -17.11 28.53 28.20
N PHE A 565 -18.02 28.13 27.31
CA PHE A 565 -19.05 28.98 26.74
C PHE A 565 -20.34 28.92 27.57
N SER A 566 -21.11 30.01 27.57
CA SER A 566 -22.44 30.05 28.17
C SER A 566 -23.44 29.28 27.29
N LYS A 567 -24.34 28.51 27.92
CA LYS A 567 -25.45 27.87 27.21
C LYS A 567 -26.27 28.94 26.49
N ARG A 568 -26.26 28.91 25.16
CA ARG A 568 -27.23 29.66 24.35
C ARG A 568 -28.62 29.12 24.67
N VAL A 569 -29.45 29.92 25.33
CA VAL A 569 -30.84 29.54 25.61
C VAL A 569 -31.60 29.56 24.28
N GLY A 570 -31.77 28.39 23.68
CA GLY A 570 -32.63 28.22 22.51
C GLY A 570 -34.06 28.57 22.88
N THR A 571 -34.60 29.66 22.30
CA THR A 571 -35.98 30.10 22.50
C THR A 571 -36.96 29.21 21.74
N ASN A 572 -37.08 27.95 22.16
CA ASN A 572 -38.16 27.05 21.77
C ASN A 572 -39.21 27.01 22.91
N SER A 573 -39.96 28.10 23.04
CA SER A 573 -41.19 28.15 23.83
C SER A 573 -42.38 28.19 22.88
N PRO A 574 -43.13 27.08 22.68
CA PRO A 574 -44.29 27.09 21.81
C PRO A 574 -45.44 27.85 22.48
N GLY A 575 -45.82 29.02 21.94
CA GLY A 575 -47.02 29.76 22.37
C GLY A 575 -46.90 31.27 22.61
N GLY A 576 -45.79 31.92 22.25
CA GLY A 576 -45.68 33.39 22.34
C GLY A 576 -46.13 34.11 21.06
N THR A 577 -47.07 35.05 21.16
CA THR A 577 -47.49 35.93 20.05
C THR A 577 -46.35 36.88 19.62
N PRO A 578 -46.28 37.26 18.33
CA PRO A 578 -45.12 37.93 17.74
C PRO A 578 -45.09 39.45 18.01
N GLU A 579 -45.37 39.89 19.24
CA GLU A 579 -45.51 41.32 19.54
C GLU A 579 -45.03 41.72 20.96
N GLN A 580 -43.76 41.42 21.24
CA GLN A 580 -42.87 42.21 22.11
C GLN A 580 -41.46 41.62 22.06
N ARG A 581 -40.56 42.27 21.32
CA ARG A 581 -39.12 42.00 21.48
C ARG A 581 -38.74 42.39 22.91
N PRO A 582 -38.11 41.50 23.72
CA PRO A 582 -37.42 41.95 24.91
C PRO A 582 -36.37 42.96 24.45
N VAL A 583 -36.45 44.20 24.94
CA VAL A 583 -35.46 45.22 24.63
C VAL A 583 -34.12 44.69 25.12
N GLN A 584 -33.25 44.31 24.19
CA GLN A 584 -31.85 44.07 24.47
C GLN A 584 -31.34 45.35 25.15
N LYS A 585 -30.87 45.24 26.40
CA LYS A 585 -30.09 46.32 26.99
C LYS A 585 -28.94 46.60 26.02
N PRO A 586 -28.73 47.85 25.59
CA PRO A 586 -27.65 48.16 24.66
C PRO A 586 -26.33 47.89 25.37
N VAL A 587 -25.70 46.75 25.06
CA VAL A 587 -24.34 46.45 25.48
C VAL A 587 -23.41 47.38 24.71
N LEU A 588 -22.55 48.08 25.45
CA LEU A 588 -21.63 49.08 24.92
C LEU A 588 -20.69 48.49 23.85
N PRO A 589 -20.18 49.31 22.92
CA PRO A 589 -19.12 48.91 22.00
C PRO A 589 -17.81 48.71 22.79
N GLY A 590 -17.59 47.49 23.28
CA GLY A 590 -16.44 47.15 24.13
C GLY A 590 -16.25 45.64 24.30
N LEU A 591 -15.62 45.01 23.29
CA LEU A 591 -14.87 43.74 23.24
C LEU A 591 -15.33 42.47 24.01
N THR A 592 -16.42 42.47 24.75
CA THR A 592 -16.94 41.28 25.44
C THR A 592 -17.51 40.30 24.41
N LEU A 593 -17.09 39.03 24.44
CA LEU A 593 -17.70 37.97 23.64
C LEU A 593 -19.10 37.65 24.20
N PRO A 594 -20.19 37.78 23.41
CA PRO A 594 -21.49 37.27 23.80
C PRO A 594 -21.48 35.74 23.72
N GLY A 595 -20.97 35.09 24.77
CA GLY A 595 -20.89 33.63 24.80
C GLY A 595 -19.79 33.03 25.70
N THR A 596 -18.79 33.78 26.18
CA THR A 596 -17.69 33.19 26.97
C THR A 596 -17.87 33.45 28.47
N TRP A 597 -17.76 32.41 29.29
CA TRP A 597 -17.95 32.47 30.75
C TRP A 597 -16.62 32.39 31.52
N LYS A 598 -15.74 31.47 31.11
CA LYS A 598 -14.44 31.22 31.76
C LYS A 598 -13.38 30.85 30.74
N VAL A 599 -12.16 31.33 30.96
CA VAL A 599 -10.97 30.88 30.22
C VAL A 599 -9.89 30.46 31.22
N VAL A 600 -9.20 29.37 30.94
CA VAL A 600 -8.04 28.85 31.68
C VAL A 600 -6.87 28.71 30.71
N GLU A 601 -5.72 29.26 31.05
CA GLU A 601 -4.45 29.07 30.31
C GLU A 601 -3.38 28.52 31.25
N ARG A 602 -2.56 27.58 30.77
CA ARG A 602 -1.46 26.98 31.55
C ARG A 602 -0.15 27.00 30.78
N PHE A 603 0.93 27.20 31.53
CA PHE A 603 2.27 27.45 31.00
C PHE A 603 3.29 26.46 31.56
N HIS A 604 4.28 26.13 30.74
CA HIS A 604 5.47 25.40 31.16
C HIS A 604 6.44 26.34 31.91
N ARG A 605 7.26 25.75 32.78
CA ARG A 605 8.17 26.49 33.66
C ARG A 605 9.29 27.19 32.87
N ASP A 606 9.32 28.52 32.91
CA ASP A 606 10.41 29.34 32.39
C ASP A 606 11.53 29.47 33.43
N ARG A 607 12.56 28.61 33.32
CA ARG A 607 13.71 28.61 34.23
C ARG A 607 14.53 29.92 34.25
N SER A 608 14.28 30.88 33.36
CA SER A 608 14.91 32.21 33.43
C SER A 608 14.34 33.11 34.54
N LYS A 609 13.12 32.82 35.02
CA LYS A 609 12.42 33.58 36.08
C LYS A 609 12.40 32.83 37.42
N PRO A 610 12.34 33.52 38.57
CA PRO A 610 11.98 32.89 39.86
C PRO A 610 10.58 32.25 39.79
N ALA A 611 10.38 31.10 40.44
CA ALA A 611 9.11 30.36 40.32
C ALA A 611 7.90 31.16 40.84
N ALA A 612 8.06 31.90 41.94
CA ALA A 612 7.05 32.80 42.50
C ALA A 612 6.71 34.03 41.61
N GLN A 613 7.44 34.26 40.51
CA GLN A 613 7.19 35.32 39.52
C GLN A 613 6.86 34.77 38.14
N ASP A 614 6.90 33.45 37.96
CA ASP A 614 6.63 32.76 36.72
C ASP A 614 5.21 32.17 36.75
N VAL A 615 4.37 32.56 35.79
CA VAL A 615 2.93 32.27 35.83
C VAL A 615 2.68 30.85 35.33
N ALA A 616 2.14 29.98 36.17
CA ALA A 616 1.80 28.60 35.82
C ALA A 616 0.38 28.45 35.27
N GLU A 617 -0.58 29.20 35.82
CA GLU A 617 -1.99 29.19 35.39
C GLU A 617 -2.60 30.60 35.46
N ARG A 618 -3.35 30.98 34.43
CA ARG A 618 -4.21 32.18 34.41
C ARG A 618 -5.67 31.74 34.23
N VAL A 619 -6.58 32.27 35.05
CA VAL A 619 -8.02 32.00 34.94
C VAL A 619 -8.78 33.32 34.86
N PHE A 620 -9.45 33.54 33.74
CA PHE A 620 -10.35 34.69 33.53
C PHE A 620 -11.79 34.24 33.79
N LEU A 621 -12.42 34.78 34.83
CA LEU A 621 -13.81 34.56 35.22
C LEU A 621 -14.64 35.78 34.78
N LEU A 622 -15.05 35.76 33.53
CA LEU A 622 -15.66 36.91 32.83
C LEU A 622 -17.02 37.30 33.44
N SER A 623 -17.76 36.32 33.94
CA SER A 623 -19.05 36.49 34.63
C SER A 623 -18.96 37.07 36.04
N GLU A 624 -17.81 36.94 36.69
CA GLU A 624 -17.56 37.43 38.05
C GLU A 624 -16.71 38.71 38.07
N ASP A 625 -16.28 39.20 36.89
CA ASP A 625 -15.27 40.25 36.74
C ASP A 625 -13.96 39.96 37.50
N ARG A 626 -13.52 38.69 37.52
CA ARG A 626 -12.35 38.23 38.29
C ARG A 626 -11.26 37.61 37.44
N ILE A 627 -10.01 37.84 37.84
CA ILE A 627 -8.82 37.21 37.24
C ILE A 627 -8.03 36.52 38.35
N GLN A 628 -7.71 35.24 38.17
CA GLN A 628 -6.90 34.45 39.10
C GLN A 628 -5.58 34.09 38.42
N VAL A 629 -4.47 34.24 39.13
CA VAL A 629 -3.12 33.94 38.66
C VAL A 629 -2.42 33.05 39.69
N THR A 630 -2.00 31.87 39.26
CA THR A 630 -1.21 30.93 40.07
C THR A 630 0.19 30.85 39.50
N TYR A 631 1.21 30.99 40.35
CA TYR A 631 2.62 30.94 39.95
C TYR A 631 3.18 29.52 40.04
N HIS A 632 4.34 29.28 39.44
CA HIS A 632 5.01 27.98 39.56
C HIS A 632 5.43 27.69 41.01
N ARG A 633 5.24 26.44 41.43
CA ARG A 633 5.68 25.95 42.75
C ARG A 633 7.22 25.96 42.81
N GLU A 634 7.78 26.58 43.85
CA GLU A 634 9.20 26.47 44.19
C GLU A 634 9.55 25.03 44.60
N GLU A 635 10.78 24.59 44.31
CA GLU A 635 11.19 23.19 44.55
C GLU A 635 11.03 22.79 46.03
N ASP A 636 11.43 23.69 46.95
CA ASP A 636 11.38 23.51 48.42
C ASP A 636 10.00 23.79 49.07
N ARG A 637 8.95 24.11 48.30
CA ARG A 637 7.64 24.51 48.84
C ARG A 637 6.52 23.58 48.41
N ILE A 638 5.53 23.36 49.27
CA ILE A 638 4.40 22.44 49.00
C ILE A 638 3.28 23.12 48.20
N ILE A 639 3.06 24.43 48.39
CA ILE A 639 1.94 25.19 47.83
C ILE A 639 2.50 26.33 46.96
N PRO A 640 1.95 26.62 45.76
CA PRO A 640 2.35 27.77 44.94
C PRO A 640 1.81 29.10 45.49
N ALA A 641 2.48 30.20 45.15
CA ALA A 641 1.94 31.55 45.33
C ALA A 641 0.79 31.82 44.36
N TRP A 642 -0.15 32.69 44.73
CA TRP A 642 -1.26 33.11 43.86
C TRP A 642 -1.75 34.52 44.13
N GLN A 643 -2.42 35.11 43.13
CA GLN A 643 -3.04 36.43 43.19
C GLN A 643 -4.43 36.39 42.53
N ASN A 644 -5.43 36.94 43.22
CA ASN A 644 -6.81 37.06 42.74
C ASN A 644 -7.16 38.54 42.64
N PHE A 645 -7.56 38.98 41.46
CA PHE A 645 -7.96 40.35 41.15
C PHE A 645 -9.47 40.43 40.89
N VAL A 646 -10.09 41.55 41.30
CA VAL A 646 -11.44 41.96 40.94
C VAL A 646 -11.34 43.19 40.04
N LYS A 647 -11.90 43.13 38.83
CA LYS A 647 -11.89 44.24 37.87
C LYS A 647 -12.80 45.38 38.37
N PRO A 648 -12.46 46.66 38.12
CA PRO A 648 -13.35 47.77 38.44
C PRO A 648 -14.62 47.71 37.60
N HIS A 649 -15.78 47.81 38.25
CA HIS A 649 -17.09 47.78 37.59
C HIS A 649 -17.29 49.01 36.68
N ASN A 650 -17.41 48.78 35.37
CA ASN A 650 -17.66 49.84 34.38
C ASN A 650 -19.14 50.25 34.36
N VAL A 651 -19.56 51.13 35.28
CA VAL A 651 -20.92 51.71 35.29
C VAL A 651 -20.91 53.12 34.69
N GLY A 652 -21.30 53.21 33.41
CA GLY A 652 -21.95 54.38 32.81
C GLY A 652 -21.28 55.76 32.92
N THR A 653 -20.70 56.22 31.81
CA THR A 653 -20.77 57.64 31.37
C THR A 653 -20.08 58.69 32.28
N SER A 654 -19.07 58.32 33.06
CA SER A 654 -18.24 59.27 33.81
C SER A 654 -16.75 59.09 33.48
N GLN A 655 -16.09 60.15 33.00
CA GLN A 655 -14.65 60.14 32.63
C GLN A 655 -13.72 60.22 33.86
N ILE A 656 -14.01 59.46 34.92
CA ILE A 656 -13.19 59.36 36.12
C ILE A 656 -12.72 57.91 36.22
N PRO A 657 -11.43 57.60 35.96
CA PRO A 657 -10.94 56.23 36.16
C PRO A 657 -11.09 55.86 37.63
N HIS A 658 -11.80 54.77 37.91
CA HIS A 658 -11.98 54.28 39.27
C HIS A 658 -10.61 53.98 39.91
N ALA A 659 -10.32 54.66 41.01
CA ALA A 659 -9.04 54.52 41.70
C ALA A 659 -8.86 53.09 42.22
N PHE A 660 -7.73 52.47 41.90
CA PHE A 660 -7.36 51.15 42.40
C PHE A 660 -7.36 51.13 43.93
N THR A 661 -8.18 50.27 44.53
CA THR A 661 -8.21 50.08 45.99
C THR A 661 -7.54 48.76 46.37
N PRO A 662 -6.81 48.68 47.50
CA PRO A 662 -6.14 47.44 47.92
C PRO A 662 -7.09 46.25 48.13
N GLN A 663 -8.39 46.49 48.31
CA GLN A 663 -9.42 45.45 48.47
C GLN A 663 -9.73 44.71 47.15
N MET A 664 -9.31 45.25 46.00
CA MET A 664 -9.50 44.62 44.69
C MET A 664 -8.52 43.47 44.43
N VAL A 665 -7.55 43.23 45.32
CA VAL A 665 -6.55 42.17 45.17
C VAL A 665 -6.42 41.35 46.45
N SER A 666 -6.53 40.03 46.32
CA SER A 666 -6.19 39.07 47.36
C SER A 666 -4.95 38.30 46.92
N THR A 667 -3.89 38.35 47.72
CA THR A 667 -2.60 37.70 47.41
C THR A 667 -2.25 36.65 48.46
N PHE A 668 -1.55 35.61 48.04
CA PHE A 668 -0.95 34.60 48.90
C PHE A 668 0.52 34.42 48.55
N GLN A 669 1.38 34.79 49.50
CA GLN A 669 2.83 34.57 49.44
C GLN A 669 3.16 33.37 50.34
N VAL A 670 4.08 32.52 49.86
CA VAL A 670 4.46 31.28 50.58
C VAL A 670 5.38 31.59 51.76
N ASP A 671 6.19 32.65 51.65
CA ASP A 671 7.05 33.13 52.72
C ASP A 671 6.42 34.32 53.46
N PRO A 672 6.03 34.18 54.75
CA PRO A 672 5.43 35.28 55.52
C PRO A 672 6.39 36.44 55.81
N SER A 673 7.70 36.29 55.56
CA SER A 673 8.71 37.33 55.75
C SER A 673 8.98 38.17 54.50
N GLU A 674 8.48 37.74 53.34
CA GLU A 674 8.59 38.50 52.10
C GLU A 674 7.74 39.77 52.16
N LYS A 675 8.24 40.88 51.58
CA LYS A 675 7.49 42.14 51.60
C LYS A 675 6.32 42.07 50.61
N PRO A 676 5.12 42.55 50.99
CA PRO A 676 3.99 42.60 50.07
C PRO A 676 4.29 43.51 48.89
N CYS A 677 3.81 43.13 47.70
CA CYS A 677 3.96 43.91 46.48
C CYS A 677 3.40 45.34 46.65
N LYS A 678 4.09 46.32 46.07
CA LYS A 678 3.62 47.72 46.07
C LYS A 678 2.32 47.82 45.29
N ASN A 679 1.36 48.60 45.78
CA ASN A 679 0.06 48.82 45.12
C ASN A 679 0.18 49.28 43.65
N LEU A 680 1.20 50.06 43.31
CA LEU A 680 1.47 50.46 41.92
C LEU A 680 1.74 49.25 41.02
N LEU A 681 2.59 48.31 41.47
CA LEU A 681 2.92 47.09 40.73
C LEU A 681 1.70 46.16 40.59
N LEU A 682 0.86 46.08 41.62
CA LEU A 682 -0.39 45.31 41.55
C LEU A 682 -1.38 45.93 40.56
N TYR A 683 -1.46 47.27 40.49
CA TYR A 683 -2.27 47.97 39.49
C TYR A 683 -1.72 47.78 38.06
N GLU A 684 -0.40 47.91 37.86
CA GLU A 684 0.26 47.63 36.58
C GLU A 684 0.02 46.18 36.13
N THR A 685 0.08 45.23 37.06
CA THR A 685 -0.21 43.81 36.81
C THR A 685 -1.68 43.61 36.42
N LEU A 686 -2.63 44.24 37.11
CA LEU A 686 -4.06 44.19 36.75
C LEU A 686 -4.32 44.77 35.36
N MET A 687 -3.74 45.93 35.02
CA MET A 687 -3.87 46.53 33.70
C MET A 687 -3.28 45.65 32.60
N ALA A 688 -2.15 44.99 32.85
CA ALA A 688 -1.57 44.01 31.93
C ALA A 688 -2.47 42.78 31.77
N LEU A 689 -3.03 42.24 32.86
CA LEU A 689 -3.95 41.11 32.83
C LEU A 689 -5.27 41.43 32.11
N MET A 690 -5.82 42.63 32.26
CA MET A 690 -7.01 43.06 31.51
C MET A 690 -6.73 43.18 30.00
N LYS A 691 -5.55 43.67 29.62
CA LYS A 691 -5.12 43.68 28.21
C LYS A 691 -4.93 42.26 27.66
N GLU A 692 -4.39 41.35 28.48
CA GLU A 692 -4.26 39.93 28.12
C GLU A 692 -5.63 39.24 28.01
N GLU A 693 -6.60 39.58 28.85
CA GLU A 693 -8.00 39.11 28.73
C GLU A 693 -8.58 39.49 27.35
N GLU A 694 -8.42 40.74 26.92
CA GLU A 694 -8.84 41.20 25.58
C GLU A 694 -8.12 40.43 24.46
N ASN A 695 -6.79 40.28 24.54
CA ASN A 695 -6.00 39.52 23.56
C ASN A 695 -6.47 38.06 23.45
N VAL A 696 -6.73 37.40 24.58
CA VAL A 696 -7.17 36.00 24.64
C VAL A 696 -8.57 35.85 24.05
N LEU A 697 -9.50 36.78 24.33
CA LEU A 697 -10.83 36.80 23.74
C LEU A 697 -10.81 36.97 22.21
N ILE A 698 -9.86 37.76 21.67
CA ILE A 698 -9.65 37.87 20.22
C ILE A 698 -9.16 36.54 19.65
N ARG A 699 -8.15 35.91 20.25
CA ARG A 699 -7.64 34.59 19.82
C ARG A 699 -8.71 33.49 19.88
N ILE A 700 -9.66 33.57 20.81
CA ILE A 700 -10.79 32.63 20.90
C ILE A 700 -11.73 32.82 19.69
N ARG A 701 -12.07 34.06 19.31
CA ARG A 701 -12.85 34.34 18.09
C ARG A 701 -12.16 33.81 16.83
N GLU A 702 -10.86 34.03 16.73
CA GLU A 702 -10.03 33.52 15.63
C GLU A 702 -10.09 31.98 15.57
N SER A 703 -10.07 31.30 16.72
CA SER A 703 -10.17 29.85 16.82
C SER A 703 -11.57 29.33 16.42
N GLU A 704 -12.65 29.98 16.86
CA GLU A 704 -14.03 29.66 16.42
C GLU A 704 -14.23 29.92 14.92
N ASN A 705 -13.60 30.98 14.38
CA ASN A 705 -13.62 31.29 12.94
C ASN A 705 -12.85 30.24 12.13
N GLU A 706 -11.67 29.82 12.62
CA GLU A 706 -10.84 28.79 11.99
C GLU A 706 -11.58 27.44 11.94
N VAL A 707 -12.23 27.02 13.02
CA VAL A 707 -13.05 25.80 13.03
C VAL A 707 -14.13 25.86 11.94
N ARG A 708 -14.86 26.97 11.83
CA ARG A 708 -15.87 27.16 10.78
C ARG A 708 -15.26 27.14 9.37
N ALA A 709 -14.07 27.71 9.19
CA ALA A 709 -13.37 27.68 7.91
C ALA A 709 -12.87 26.27 7.54
N ILE A 710 -12.37 25.50 8.50
CA ILE A 710 -11.98 24.08 8.32
C ILE A 710 -13.20 23.24 7.93
N LEU A 711 -14.34 23.41 8.61
CA LEU A 711 -15.57 22.66 8.28
C LEU A 711 -16.10 23.02 6.88
N ALA A 712 -16.15 24.31 6.53
CA ALA A 712 -16.56 24.74 5.19
C ALA A 712 -15.62 24.21 4.09
N ALA A 713 -14.31 24.16 4.37
CA ALA A 713 -13.35 23.51 3.47
C ALA A 713 -13.61 22.01 3.33
N ARG A 714 -13.86 21.28 4.43
CA ARG A 714 -14.23 19.85 4.38
C ARG A 714 -15.52 19.60 3.60
N GLU A 715 -16.55 20.43 3.79
CA GLU A 715 -17.82 20.32 3.05
C GLU A 715 -17.61 20.54 1.54
N GLN A 716 -16.79 21.52 1.17
CA GLN A 716 -16.41 21.76 -0.23
C GLN A 716 -15.59 20.60 -0.81
N GLU A 717 -14.60 20.08 -0.07
CA GLU A 717 -13.74 18.93 -0.42
C GLU A 717 -14.56 17.63 -0.61
N GLU A 718 -15.62 17.40 0.18
CA GLU A 718 -16.53 16.26 -0.02
C GLU A 718 -17.50 16.47 -1.21
N SER A 719 -17.93 17.71 -1.48
CA SER A 719 -18.80 18.00 -2.61
C SER A 719 -18.10 17.88 -3.98
N THR A 720 -16.80 18.22 -4.02
CA THR A 720 -15.98 18.23 -5.25
C THR A 720 -14.61 17.62 -4.94
N ILE A 721 -14.48 16.33 -5.22
CA ILE A 721 -13.23 15.59 -4.98
C ILE A 721 -12.33 15.72 -6.21
N GLU A 722 -11.12 16.24 -6.01
CA GLU A 722 -10.10 16.37 -7.05
C GLU A 722 -8.92 15.42 -6.80
N LEU A 723 -8.38 14.84 -7.88
CA LEU A 723 -7.22 13.94 -7.83
C LEU A 723 -5.97 14.62 -8.41
N GLN A 724 -4.86 14.50 -7.69
CA GLN A 724 -3.52 14.90 -8.09
C GLN A 724 -2.95 13.91 -9.10
N ILE A 725 -2.92 14.30 -10.37
CA ILE A 725 -2.27 13.55 -11.45
C ILE A 725 -0.80 13.95 -11.50
N SER A 726 0.09 12.97 -11.60
CA SER A 726 1.53 13.22 -11.70
C SER A 726 1.88 13.95 -13.01
N ILE A 727 2.81 14.89 -12.96
CA ILE A 727 3.32 15.60 -14.15
C ILE A 727 3.94 14.59 -15.15
N TYR A 728 4.48 13.48 -14.65
CA TYR A 728 5.09 12.39 -15.42
C TYR A 728 4.09 11.31 -15.89
N ASP A 729 2.80 11.42 -15.54
CA ASP A 729 1.75 10.56 -16.08
C ASP A 729 1.20 11.19 -17.35
N THR A 730 1.88 10.96 -18.48
CA THR A 730 1.47 11.51 -19.79
C THR A 730 0.18 10.90 -20.33
N ALA A 731 -0.34 9.82 -19.73
CA ALA A 731 -1.58 9.19 -20.15
C ALA A 731 -2.80 9.89 -19.52
N ARG A 732 -2.71 10.28 -18.25
CA ARG A 732 -3.79 11.00 -17.55
C ARG A 732 -3.64 12.53 -17.57
N ASN A 733 -2.44 13.06 -17.82
CA ASN A 733 -2.21 14.51 -17.90
C ASN A 733 -2.39 15.02 -19.32
N GLU A 734 -3.64 15.32 -19.70
CA GLU A 734 -4.04 15.85 -21.03
C GLU A 734 -3.18 17.04 -21.50
N LYS A 735 -2.78 17.93 -20.57
CA LYS A 735 -1.93 19.09 -20.88
C LYS A 735 -0.50 18.69 -21.28
N ALA A 736 0.06 17.66 -20.64
CA ALA A 736 1.35 17.10 -21.02
C ALA A 736 1.27 16.26 -22.31
N GLY A 737 0.14 15.57 -22.53
CA GLY A 737 -0.17 14.88 -23.79
C GLY A 737 -0.16 15.84 -24.97
N HIS A 738 -1.02 16.86 -24.96
CA HIS A 738 -1.09 17.88 -26.01
C HIS A 738 0.23 18.63 -26.23
N HIS A 739 0.98 18.93 -25.16
CA HIS A 739 2.30 19.55 -25.32
C HIS A 739 3.30 18.64 -26.03
N ARG A 740 3.24 17.31 -25.79
CA ARG A 740 4.10 16.35 -26.49
C ARG A 740 3.66 16.14 -27.94
N GLU A 741 2.36 16.05 -28.21
CA GLU A 741 1.81 15.99 -29.58
C GLU A 741 2.23 17.23 -30.41
N GLU A 742 2.23 18.42 -29.81
CA GLU A 742 2.67 19.65 -30.48
C GLU A 742 4.19 19.69 -30.74
N LEU A 743 5.00 19.15 -29.83
CA LEU A 743 6.44 18.95 -30.03
C LEU A 743 6.75 17.90 -31.11
N GLU A 744 6.01 16.80 -31.15
CA GLU A 744 6.13 15.76 -32.18
C GLU A 744 5.75 16.33 -33.56
N ARG A 745 4.60 17.02 -33.67
CA ARG A 745 4.16 17.70 -34.91
C ARG A 745 5.19 18.72 -35.42
N THR A 746 5.73 19.56 -34.54
CA THR A 746 6.74 20.57 -34.93
C THR A 746 8.09 19.95 -35.30
N ALA A 747 8.47 18.82 -34.69
CA ALA A 747 9.65 18.05 -35.08
C ALA A 747 9.49 17.37 -36.45
N GLU A 748 8.30 16.83 -36.77
CA GLU A 748 7.99 16.28 -38.09
C GLU A 748 7.99 17.36 -39.19
N GLU A 749 7.37 18.52 -38.94
CA GLU A 749 7.45 19.68 -39.86
C GLU A 749 8.90 20.13 -40.10
N GLU A 750 9.75 20.16 -39.07
CA GLU A 750 11.18 20.47 -39.24
C GLU A 750 11.93 19.38 -40.00
N ARG A 751 11.58 18.10 -39.84
CA ARG A 751 12.20 17.00 -40.60
C ARG A 751 11.86 17.09 -42.07
N LEU A 752 10.59 17.30 -42.42
CA LEU A 752 10.14 17.49 -43.79
C LEU A 752 10.85 18.68 -44.45
N ARG A 753 10.93 19.84 -43.77
CA ARG A 753 11.69 21.01 -44.28
C ARG A 753 13.18 20.70 -44.51
N ARG A 754 13.82 19.92 -43.63
CA ARG A 754 15.23 19.50 -43.79
C ARG A 754 15.43 18.47 -44.89
N GLU A 755 14.39 17.74 -45.28
CA GLU A 755 14.41 16.81 -46.40
C GLU A 755 14.23 17.61 -47.72
N GLU A 756 13.26 18.53 -47.78
CA GLU A 756 13.08 19.50 -48.87
C GLU A 756 14.34 20.35 -49.14
N GLU A 757 15.01 20.86 -48.09
CA GLU A 757 16.25 21.66 -48.24
C GLU A 757 17.44 20.86 -48.81
N LYS A 758 17.44 19.53 -48.68
CA LYS A 758 18.52 18.65 -49.17
C LYS A 758 18.36 18.26 -50.64
N GLU A 759 17.15 18.27 -51.19
CA GLU A 759 16.89 17.90 -52.59
C GLU A 759 17.22 19.01 -53.62
N LEU A 760 17.61 20.20 -53.15
CA LEU A 760 17.98 21.33 -54.01
C LEU A 760 19.35 21.15 -54.69
N ASP A 761 19.37 20.55 -55.89
CA ASP A 761 20.57 20.49 -56.73
C ASP A 761 21.07 21.90 -57.12
N VAL A 762 22.29 22.20 -56.67
CA VAL A 762 22.97 23.48 -56.88
C VAL A 762 23.52 23.64 -58.31
N LEU A 763 23.71 22.53 -59.04
CA LEU A 763 24.30 22.50 -60.39
C LEU A 763 23.25 22.49 -61.51
N ALA A 764 22.05 21.93 -61.29
CA ALA A 764 20.96 21.89 -62.27
C ALA A 764 20.72 23.22 -63.03
N PRO A 765 20.69 24.42 -62.40
CA PRO A 765 20.46 25.68 -63.13
C PRO A 765 21.57 26.11 -64.09
N PHE A 766 22.75 25.47 -64.00
CA PHE A 766 23.90 25.70 -64.86
C PHE A 766 24.01 24.62 -65.94
N LEU A 767 23.70 23.35 -65.60
CA LEU A 767 23.62 22.25 -66.56
C LEU A 767 22.54 22.51 -67.62
N ALA A 768 21.36 22.99 -67.19
CA ALA A 768 20.25 23.33 -68.09
C ALA A 768 20.62 24.41 -69.14
N ARG A 769 21.56 25.31 -68.83
CA ARG A 769 22.05 26.33 -69.79
C ARG A 769 22.94 25.76 -70.88
N HIS A 770 23.51 24.58 -70.66
CA HIS A 770 24.28 23.82 -71.64
C HIS A 770 23.45 22.70 -72.31
N GLY A 771 22.15 22.63 -72.03
CA GLY A 771 21.24 21.64 -72.62
C GLY A 771 21.34 20.24 -71.99
N ASP A 772 21.70 20.15 -70.71
CA ASP A 772 21.79 18.91 -69.91
C ASP A 772 22.53 17.75 -70.62
N PRO A 773 23.81 17.93 -71.00
CA PRO A 773 24.57 16.91 -71.71
C PRO A 773 24.93 15.73 -70.81
N GLU A 774 24.73 14.49 -71.30
CA GLU A 774 25.08 13.24 -70.59
C GLU A 774 26.57 13.12 -70.23
N SER A 775 27.46 13.86 -70.92
CA SER A 775 28.86 13.97 -70.54
C SER A 775 29.41 15.38 -70.83
N LEU A 776 30.17 15.93 -69.88
CA LEU A 776 30.78 17.24 -69.99
C LEU A 776 32.20 17.14 -70.56
N THR A 777 32.48 17.90 -71.63
CA THR A 777 33.87 18.10 -72.06
C THR A 777 34.65 18.90 -71.02
N ARG A 778 35.98 18.77 -71.00
CA ARG A 778 36.86 19.48 -70.05
C ARG A 778 36.67 20.99 -70.07
N GLU A 779 36.42 21.57 -71.25
CA GLU A 779 36.20 23.01 -71.42
C GLU A 779 34.83 23.44 -70.88
N GLN A 780 33.76 22.70 -71.18
CA GLN A 780 32.43 22.95 -70.59
C GLN A 780 32.45 22.80 -69.07
N ALA A 781 33.12 21.79 -68.52
CA ALA A 781 33.24 21.61 -67.07
C ALA A 781 34.01 22.77 -66.39
N LEU A 782 35.04 23.31 -67.04
CA LEU A 782 35.75 24.50 -66.55
C LEU A 782 34.90 25.77 -66.65
N GLN A 783 34.11 25.92 -67.72
CA GLN A 783 33.19 27.04 -67.90
C GLN A 783 32.06 27.02 -66.86
N ILE A 784 31.37 25.88 -66.69
CA ILE A 784 30.34 25.69 -65.65
C ILE A 784 30.93 25.97 -64.27
N ARG A 785 32.14 25.48 -63.96
CA ARG A 785 32.82 25.80 -62.71
C ARG A 785 33.06 27.31 -62.55
N ALA A 786 33.50 28.00 -63.60
CA ALA A 786 33.72 29.45 -63.56
C ALA A 786 32.41 30.22 -63.33
N ASP A 787 31.33 29.84 -64.00
CA ASP A 787 30.02 30.48 -63.90
C ASP A 787 29.33 30.18 -62.56
N CYS A 788 29.42 28.96 -62.05
CA CYS A 788 29.00 28.59 -60.69
C CYS A 788 29.74 29.42 -59.63
N LEU A 789 31.07 29.57 -59.75
CA LEU A 789 31.87 30.37 -58.82
C LEU A 789 31.59 31.87 -58.94
N SER A 790 31.34 32.37 -60.16
CA SER A 790 30.96 33.77 -60.41
C SER A 790 29.58 34.08 -59.81
N HIS A 791 28.59 33.23 -60.06
CA HIS A 791 27.26 33.34 -59.47
C HIS A 791 27.30 33.19 -57.94
N LEU A 792 28.13 32.29 -57.40
CA LEU A 792 28.34 32.17 -55.95
C LEU A 792 28.92 33.47 -55.36
N LYS A 793 29.94 34.08 -56.01
CA LYS A 793 30.48 35.38 -55.61
C LYS A 793 29.41 36.48 -55.63
N GLN A 794 28.64 36.58 -56.71
CA GLN A 794 27.53 37.54 -56.81
C GLN A 794 26.46 37.31 -55.73
N ARG A 795 26.10 36.04 -55.45
CA ARG A 795 25.14 35.68 -54.38
C ARG A 795 25.68 35.98 -52.99
N LEU A 796 26.99 35.84 -52.75
CA LEU A 796 27.63 36.22 -51.50
C LEU A 796 27.64 37.74 -51.31
N ILE A 797 27.94 38.51 -52.37
CA ILE A 797 27.88 39.98 -52.37
C ILE A 797 26.44 40.47 -52.15
N SER A 798 25.46 39.95 -52.89
CA SER A 798 24.06 40.36 -52.71
C SER A 798 23.50 39.99 -51.33
N ARG A 799 23.91 38.83 -50.78
CA ARG A 799 23.58 38.45 -49.40
C ARG A 799 24.26 39.37 -48.37
N ALA A 800 25.52 39.75 -48.57
CA ALA A 800 26.21 40.70 -47.69
C ALA A 800 25.50 42.07 -47.72
N ASN A 801 25.22 42.61 -48.90
CA ASN A 801 24.47 43.86 -49.08
C ASN A 801 23.08 43.80 -48.45
N ARG A 802 22.38 42.65 -48.53
CA ARG A 802 21.07 42.48 -47.88
C ARG A 802 21.17 42.46 -46.36
N ILE A 803 22.20 41.81 -45.79
CA ILE A 803 22.43 41.81 -44.34
C ILE A 803 22.81 43.23 -43.87
N GLN A 804 23.65 43.95 -44.63
CA GLN A 804 24.01 45.35 -44.38
C GLN A 804 22.77 46.25 -44.38
N SER A 805 21.90 46.15 -45.39
CA SER A 805 20.65 46.92 -45.47
C SER A 805 19.69 46.59 -44.33
N CYS A 806 19.58 45.32 -43.90
CA CYS A 806 18.80 44.95 -42.71
C CYS A 806 19.40 45.53 -41.43
N PHE A 807 20.73 45.51 -41.27
CA PHE A 807 21.43 46.09 -40.12
C PHE A 807 21.21 47.60 -40.02
N GLU A 808 21.34 48.32 -41.14
CA GLU A 808 21.08 49.76 -41.24
C GLU A 808 19.63 50.07 -40.92
N LYS A 809 18.68 49.30 -41.46
CA LYS A 809 17.24 49.47 -41.20
C LYS A 809 16.89 49.27 -39.71
N GLU A 810 17.29 48.15 -39.10
CA GLU A 810 17.02 47.88 -37.68
C GLU A 810 17.66 48.93 -36.76
N THR A 811 18.87 49.39 -37.10
CA THR A 811 19.54 50.48 -36.38
C THR A 811 18.75 51.80 -36.50
N GLN A 812 18.23 52.11 -37.69
CA GLN A 812 17.42 53.30 -37.93
C GLN A 812 16.06 53.23 -37.22
N GLU A 813 15.39 52.08 -37.22
CA GLU A 813 14.11 51.86 -36.53
C GLU A 813 14.29 51.98 -35.00
N LEU A 814 15.37 51.45 -34.44
CA LEU A 814 15.73 51.65 -33.02
C LEU A 814 15.96 53.13 -32.69
N GLN A 815 16.70 53.87 -33.51
CA GLN A 815 16.93 55.31 -33.33
C GLN A 815 15.62 56.11 -33.42
N GLN A 816 14.72 55.76 -34.35
CA GLN A 816 13.39 56.39 -34.43
C GLN A 816 12.54 56.10 -33.19
N LYS A 817 12.57 54.87 -32.67
CA LYS A 817 11.84 54.49 -31.45
C LYS A 817 12.40 55.20 -30.21
N GLN A 818 13.73 55.38 -30.12
CA GLN A 818 14.38 56.17 -29.07
C GLN A 818 13.96 57.64 -29.11
N LEU A 819 13.93 58.27 -30.29
CA LEU A 819 13.45 59.65 -30.47
C LEU A 819 11.95 59.80 -30.22
N TRP A 820 11.16 58.75 -30.45
CA TRP A 820 9.75 58.69 -30.08
C TRP A 820 9.58 58.61 -28.56
N TYR A 821 10.37 57.78 -27.87
CA TYR A 821 10.34 57.67 -26.42
C TYR A 821 10.66 59.00 -25.74
N GLN A 822 11.78 59.64 -26.10
CA GLN A 822 12.19 60.95 -25.57
C GLN A 822 11.15 62.08 -25.75
N LYS A 823 10.23 61.95 -26.71
CA LYS A 823 9.15 62.92 -26.93
C LYS A 823 7.88 62.65 -26.13
N ASN A 824 7.65 61.39 -25.74
CA ASN A 824 6.41 60.96 -25.08
C ASN A 824 6.62 60.54 -23.61
N GLU A 825 7.86 60.44 -23.15
CA GLU A 825 8.29 60.18 -21.76
C GLU A 825 7.40 60.80 -20.67
N PRO A 826 7.00 62.10 -20.68
CA PRO A 826 6.14 62.68 -19.63
C PRO A 826 4.66 62.23 -19.68
N THR A 827 4.30 61.33 -20.58
CA THR A 827 2.92 60.89 -20.88
C THR A 827 2.73 59.37 -20.92
N MET A 828 3.80 58.59 -20.69
CA MET A 828 3.76 57.13 -20.76
C MET A 828 3.27 56.50 -19.45
N THR A 829 2.65 55.32 -19.55
CA THR A 829 2.36 54.47 -18.39
C THR A 829 3.48 53.47 -18.16
N LYS A 830 3.52 52.84 -16.99
CA LYS A 830 4.57 51.89 -16.63
C LYS A 830 4.61 50.66 -17.58
N ASP A 831 3.46 50.21 -18.06
CA ASP A 831 3.37 49.12 -19.02
C ASP A 831 3.93 49.52 -20.41
N ASP A 832 3.82 50.80 -20.77
CA ASP A 832 4.42 51.34 -22.00
C ASP A 832 5.96 51.45 -21.88
N GLU A 833 6.48 51.80 -20.70
CA GLU A 833 7.91 51.82 -20.40
C GLU A 833 8.51 50.40 -20.49
N ASP A 834 7.89 49.41 -19.83
CA ASP A 834 8.34 48.02 -19.87
C ASP A 834 8.27 47.44 -21.31
N SER A 835 7.22 47.76 -22.07
CA SER A 835 7.07 47.41 -23.48
C SER A 835 8.16 48.03 -24.37
N TYR A 836 8.53 49.29 -24.12
CA TYR A 836 9.63 49.95 -24.82
C TYR A 836 10.99 49.33 -24.47
N LEU A 837 11.24 49.01 -23.19
CA LEU A 837 12.47 48.34 -22.76
C LEU A 837 12.63 46.96 -23.43
N SER A 838 11.56 46.17 -23.50
CA SER A 838 11.54 44.88 -24.21
C SER A 838 11.81 45.05 -25.71
N TYR A 839 11.21 46.05 -26.36
CA TYR A 839 11.50 46.34 -27.77
C TYR A 839 12.98 46.73 -27.97
N CYS A 840 13.56 47.50 -27.06
CA CYS A 840 14.96 47.89 -27.13
C CYS A 840 15.91 46.69 -26.93
N SER A 841 15.66 45.77 -26.00
CA SER A 841 16.47 44.55 -25.87
C SER A 841 16.42 43.69 -27.12
N ASP A 842 15.23 43.50 -27.69
CA ASP A 842 15.03 42.67 -28.89
C ASP A 842 15.62 43.29 -30.15
N ALA A 843 15.55 44.62 -30.29
CA ALA A 843 16.21 45.35 -31.36
C ALA A 843 17.74 45.29 -31.24
N LEU A 844 18.30 45.50 -30.04
CA LEU A 844 19.74 45.40 -29.79
C LEU A 844 20.26 43.98 -30.08
N PHE A 845 19.56 42.95 -29.63
CA PHE A 845 19.93 41.56 -29.93
C PHE A 845 19.91 41.26 -31.44
N ARG A 846 18.88 41.71 -32.17
CA ARG A 846 18.83 41.59 -33.64
C ARG A 846 19.99 42.31 -34.33
N ILE A 847 20.32 43.52 -33.88
CA ILE A 847 21.46 44.32 -34.37
C ILE A 847 22.79 43.62 -34.10
N GLU A 848 23.01 43.06 -32.91
CA GLU A 848 24.22 42.28 -32.59
C GLU A 848 24.35 41.02 -33.46
N VAL A 849 23.28 40.27 -33.65
CA VAL A 849 23.26 39.10 -34.54
C VAL A 849 23.57 39.50 -35.99
N LEU A 850 23.03 40.61 -36.47
CA LEU A 850 23.34 41.13 -37.81
C LEU A 850 24.80 41.61 -37.93
N LYS A 851 25.33 42.29 -36.90
CA LYS A 851 26.75 42.71 -36.81
C LYS A 851 27.71 41.52 -36.78
N LEU A 852 27.38 40.46 -36.05
CA LEU A 852 28.14 39.21 -36.03
C LEU A 852 28.09 38.50 -37.39
N ARG A 853 26.93 38.53 -38.07
CA ARG A 853 26.79 37.99 -39.44
C ARG A 853 27.57 38.81 -40.47
N LEU A 854 27.71 40.12 -40.29
CA LEU A 854 28.54 40.99 -41.15
C LEU A 854 30.04 40.76 -40.94
N SER A 855 30.52 40.78 -39.70
CA SER A 855 31.95 40.54 -39.39
C SER A 855 32.45 39.21 -39.95
N ARG A 856 31.74 38.11 -39.69
CA ARG A 856 32.03 36.78 -40.27
C ARG A 856 31.98 36.73 -41.80
N LYS A 857 31.37 37.71 -42.46
CA LYS A 857 31.32 37.80 -43.93
C LYS A 857 32.48 38.61 -44.50
N CYS A 858 32.88 39.69 -43.83
CA CYS A 858 34.11 40.42 -44.13
C CYS A 858 35.36 39.53 -43.95
N GLU A 859 35.39 38.70 -42.90
CA GLU A 859 36.47 37.71 -42.67
C GLU A 859 36.58 36.70 -43.82
N THR A 860 35.46 36.30 -44.44
CA THR A 860 35.46 35.41 -45.62
C THR A 860 35.67 36.11 -46.98
N GLN A 861 35.93 37.43 -46.99
CA GLN A 861 36.25 38.20 -48.18
C GLN A 861 37.73 38.63 -48.26
N ALA A 862 38.48 38.48 -47.16
CA ALA A 862 39.94 38.53 -47.13
C ALA A 862 40.55 37.18 -47.55
#